data_AF-G3URP8-F1
#
_entry.id   AF-G3URP8-F1
#
_cell.length_a   1.000
_cell.length_b   1.000
_cell.length_c   1.000
_cell.angle_alpha   90.00
_cell.angle_beta   90.00
_cell.angle_gamma   90.00
#
_symmetry.space_group_name_H-M   'P 1'
#
loop_
_entity.id
_entity.type
_entity.pdbx_description
1 polymer ?
#
loop_
_entity_poly.entity_id
_entity_poly.type
_entity_poly.pdbx_seq_one_letter_code
_entity_poly.pdbx_strand_id
1 'polypeptide(L)'
;MLPRSLPRPAPPMAPLADLYHLTMAYALWRTGRHRDPAAAELFFRREPFGGAFAVGAGLGQALRSLGALRFSAADIAYLRSVLPSTTEDAFFDYLSTVDASEVTVTSVPEGSVVFSRVPLLQVKGPLLVVQLLETTLLCLVSYASLVATNAARFRLLAGPEMKLLELGLRRAQGPDGGLSASKYSYIGGFDYTSNVLAGKLYGIPVRGTVAHSFIMSFRSLEEVQPRVLSPLAGGKPMDLPSLAESWLQRVCELLGTPSDKPNRGELAAFVSYAIAFPQDFQGLLDTYCVMRSGLPNFCAVALALHQLGYRAIGVRLDSGDLIQQSKDTRRVLRACGAHFQVPWFGSIPIAVSNDISEQSLEDFIREGSEIDMVGVGTNLVTCPLQPSLGCVYKLVEVNGSPCLKFTEEEEKMTIPGIKAIYRLYDAAGHPFMDLMALENEPSPSVGQELVVHILGRRGEATKVRPSAVELLHRMYLRDGQVYEELPSLQEVRSHAQASLNLLSPVHRQLRDPQPYLVAMTEKLHLLLAELQHASQNCKSCLTAKLWTKEWGRQSWEVTREPCPAMSTALLWEQRVFFLADLGGPASPVPSVMTGLMSSITSTQQQPMSPYCGILHLILAPKPLECHWEYPWASSNKWKF
;
A
#
# COMPACT_ATOMS: atom_id res chain seq x y z
N MET A 1 4.76 -28.85 -7.08
CA MET A 1 3.66 -27.98 -7.54
C MET A 1 2.57 -28.02 -6.48
N LEU A 2 2.13 -26.86 -5.98
CA LEU A 2 0.87 -26.77 -5.22
C LEU A 2 -0.30 -26.71 -6.23
N PRO A 3 -1.51 -27.20 -5.87
CA PRO A 3 -2.65 -27.17 -6.79
C PRO A 3 -3.05 -25.74 -7.15
N ARG A 4 -3.51 -25.55 -8.41
CA ARG A 4 -3.84 -24.24 -9.01
C ARG A 4 -5.21 -23.69 -8.61
N SER A 5 -6.06 -24.49 -7.98
CA SER A 5 -7.28 -24.01 -7.33
C SER A 5 -6.95 -22.94 -6.30
N LEU A 6 -7.93 -22.09 -5.97
CA LEU A 6 -7.85 -21.21 -4.79
C LEU A 6 -7.25 -21.96 -3.58
N PRO A 7 -6.37 -21.34 -2.78
CA PRO A 7 -5.91 -21.92 -1.53
C PRO A 7 -7.10 -22.37 -0.69
N ARG A 8 -6.91 -23.42 0.13
CA ARG A 8 -7.94 -24.01 1.03
C ARG A 8 -8.91 -22.93 1.53
N PRO A 9 -10.23 -23.18 1.50
CA PRO A 9 -11.22 -22.17 1.88
C PRO A 9 -10.83 -21.56 3.22
N ALA A 10 -10.67 -20.23 3.22
CA ALA A 10 -10.35 -19.50 4.43
C ALA A 10 -11.49 -19.70 5.43
N PRO A 11 -11.22 -19.68 6.75
CA PRO A 11 -12.27 -19.80 7.75
C PRO A 11 -13.35 -18.74 7.52
N PRO A 12 -14.64 -19.04 7.83
CA PRO A 12 -15.73 -18.08 7.76
C PRO A 12 -15.35 -16.76 8.42
N MET A 13 -15.55 -15.65 7.70
CA MET A 13 -15.14 -14.32 8.14
C MET A 13 -16.26 -13.32 7.87
N ALA A 14 -16.74 -12.66 8.91
CA ALA A 14 -17.60 -11.50 8.78
C ALA A 14 -16.85 -10.37 8.05
N PRO A 15 -17.53 -9.55 7.24
CA PRO A 15 -16.85 -8.51 6.45
C PRO A 15 -16.15 -7.51 7.37
N LEU A 16 -14.93 -7.10 7.00
CA LEU A 16 -14.31 -5.93 7.60
C LEU A 16 -15.12 -4.70 7.18
N ALA A 17 -15.91 -4.18 8.12
CA ALA A 17 -16.87 -3.11 7.90
C ALA A 17 -17.07 -2.27 9.17
N ASP A 18 -17.22 -0.96 8.98
CA ASP A 18 -17.64 -0.03 10.02
C ASP A 18 -19.11 -0.24 10.40
N LEU A 19 -19.48 0.10 11.65
CA LEU A 19 -20.86 -0.06 12.17
C LEU A 19 -21.94 0.57 11.27
N TYR A 20 -21.63 1.67 10.57
CA TYR A 20 -22.59 2.32 9.68
C TYR A 20 -23.00 1.45 8.46
N HIS A 21 -22.15 0.51 8.02
CA HIS A 21 -22.55 -0.44 6.99
C HIS A 21 -23.62 -1.40 7.49
N LEU A 22 -23.55 -1.81 8.76
CA LEU A 22 -24.51 -2.72 9.39
C LEU A 22 -25.84 -2.01 9.68
N THR A 23 -25.82 -0.73 10.06
CA THR A 23 -27.06 0.05 10.22
C THR A 23 -27.72 0.38 8.87
N MET A 24 -26.93 0.67 7.82
CA MET A 24 -27.45 0.78 6.44
C MET A 24 -28.00 -0.56 5.92
N ALA A 25 -27.32 -1.67 6.18
CA ALA A 25 -27.80 -3.01 5.84
C ALA A 25 -29.15 -3.31 6.51
N TYR A 26 -29.33 -2.98 7.79
CA TYR A 26 -30.63 -3.09 8.46
C TYR A 26 -31.69 -2.19 7.80
N ALA A 27 -31.36 -0.94 7.47
CA ALA A 27 -32.30 -0.03 6.80
C ALA A 27 -32.73 -0.55 5.42
N LEU A 28 -31.81 -1.08 4.61
CA LEU A 28 -32.10 -1.72 3.32
C LEU A 28 -32.92 -3.00 3.48
N TRP A 29 -32.62 -3.81 4.50
CA TRP A 29 -33.39 -5.01 4.79
C TRP A 29 -34.84 -4.67 5.15
N ARG A 30 -35.01 -3.77 6.13
CA ARG A 30 -36.30 -3.33 6.67
C ARG A 30 -37.18 -2.60 5.64
N THR A 31 -36.57 -1.93 4.67
CA THR A 31 -37.30 -1.27 3.56
C THR A 31 -37.52 -2.17 2.35
N GLY A 32 -37.17 -3.46 2.43
CA GLY A 32 -37.34 -4.43 1.32
C GLY A 32 -36.33 -4.28 0.17
N ARG A 33 -35.37 -3.36 0.29
CA ARG A 33 -34.41 -2.98 -0.77
C ARG A 33 -33.11 -3.78 -0.78
N HIS A 34 -32.89 -4.64 0.22
CA HIS A 34 -31.66 -5.42 0.36
C HIS A 34 -31.31 -6.30 -0.86
N ARG A 35 -32.31 -6.72 -1.64
CA ARG A 35 -32.16 -7.51 -2.87
C ARG A 35 -32.18 -6.71 -4.17
N ASP A 36 -32.32 -5.38 -4.12
CA ASP A 36 -32.22 -4.52 -5.32
C ASP A 36 -30.93 -4.86 -6.10
N PRO A 37 -30.97 -5.24 -7.40
CA PRO A 37 -29.76 -5.41 -8.18
C PRO A 37 -28.95 -4.11 -8.24
N ALA A 38 -27.69 -4.18 -7.84
CA ALA A 38 -26.81 -3.04 -7.70
C ALA A 38 -25.46 -3.29 -8.37
N ALA A 39 -24.82 -2.20 -8.81
CA ALA A 39 -23.46 -2.22 -9.31
C ALA A 39 -22.63 -1.09 -8.69
N ALA A 40 -21.41 -1.41 -8.27
CA ALA A 40 -20.46 -0.47 -7.70
C ALA A 40 -19.05 -0.69 -8.28
N GLU A 41 -18.24 0.36 -8.27
CA GLU A 41 -16.91 0.37 -8.90
C GLU A 41 -15.84 0.92 -7.93
N LEU A 42 -14.68 0.29 -7.94
CA LEU A 42 -13.49 0.69 -7.20
C LEU A 42 -12.48 1.35 -8.15
N PHE A 43 -12.14 2.61 -7.88
CA PHE A 43 -11.10 3.37 -8.61
C PHE A 43 -10.32 4.28 -7.65
N PHE A 44 -9.21 4.89 -8.07
CA PHE A 44 -8.51 5.92 -7.30
C PHE A 44 -8.58 7.29 -7.98
N ARG A 45 -8.48 8.38 -7.23
CA ARG A 45 -8.81 9.74 -7.75
C ARG A 45 -7.66 10.53 -8.37
N ARG A 46 -6.42 10.24 -7.94
CA ARG A 46 -5.19 10.96 -8.30
C ARG A 46 -4.06 9.97 -8.39
N GLU A 47 -3.15 10.17 -9.34
CA GLU A 47 -1.98 9.31 -9.50
C GLU A 47 -1.08 9.35 -8.26
N PRO A 48 -0.54 8.20 -7.81
CA PRO A 48 0.25 8.13 -6.59
C PRO A 48 1.68 8.65 -6.78
N PHE A 49 2.27 9.18 -5.71
CA PHE A 49 3.68 9.59 -5.63
C PHE A 49 4.11 10.64 -6.68
N GLY A 50 3.16 11.41 -7.23
CA GLY A 50 3.42 12.33 -8.34
C GLY A 50 3.79 11.65 -9.67
N GLY A 51 3.58 10.35 -9.79
CA GLY A 51 3.70 9.62 -11.06
C GLY A 51 2.48 9.83 -11.96
N ALA A 52 2.43 9.09 -13.08
CA ALA A 52 1.28 9.08 -13.99
C ALA A 52 0.49 7.75 -14.00
N PHE A 53 0.80 6.80 -13.10
CA PHE A 53 0.16 5.49 -13.07
C PHE A 53 0.18 4.83 -11.69
N ALA A 54 -0.63 3.78 -11.52
CA ALA A 54 -0.48 2.76 -10.49
C ALA A 54 -0.40 1.35 -11.10
N VAL A 55 0.07 0.37 -10.32
CA VAL A 55 0.04 -1.06 -10.64
C VAL A 55 -1.13 -1.69 -9.89
N GLY A 56 -2.15 -2.15 -10.62
CA GLY A 56 -3.37 -2.72 -10.04
C GLY A 56 -3.10 -4.07 -9.38
N ALA A 57 -3.27 -4.15 -8.06
CA ALA A 57 -2.99 -5.36 -7.28
C ALA A 57 -4.04 -5.61 -6.19
N GLY A 58 -4.08 -6.84 -5.66
CA GLY A 58 -4.96 -7.23 -4.55
C GLY A 58 -6.16 -8.10 -4.92
N LEU A 59 -6.48 -8.22 -6.21
CA LEU A 59 -7.60 -9.00 -6.74
C LEU A 59 -7.68 -10.43 -6.17
N GLY A 60 -6.57 -11.17 -6.17
CA GLY A 60 -6.56 -12.54 -5.65
C GLY A 60 -6.82 -12.64 -4.14
N GLN A 61 -6.57 -11.59 -3.36
CA GLN A 61 -6.92 -11.54 -1.94
C GLN A 61 -8.37 -11.08 -1.74
N ALA A 62 -8.85 -10.13 -2.54
CA ALA A 62 -10.26 -9.72 -2.56
C ALA A 62 -11.18 -10.92 -2.83
N LEU A 63 -10.93 -11.69 -3.89
CA LEU A 63 -11.75 -12.85 -4.25
C LEU A 63 -11.73 -13.95 -3.18
N ARG A 64 -10.58 -14.18 -2.51
CA ARG A 64 -10.52 -15.07 -1.33
C ARG A 64 -11.39 -14.58 -0.18
N SER A 65 -11.40 -13.26 0.08
CA SER A 65 -12.23 -12.66 1.12
C SER A 65 -13.73 -12.78 0.79
N LEU A 66 -14.11 -12.59 -0.47
CA LEU A 66 -15.50 -12.77 -0.93
C LEU A 66 -15.95 -14.24 -0.77
N GLY A 67 -15.11 -15.20 -1.15
CA GLY A 67 -15.43 -16.64 -0.98
C GLY A 67 -15.62 -17.06 0.48
N ALA A 68 -14.96 -16.38 1.42
CA ALA A 68 -15.04 -16.62 2.86
C ALA A 68 -16.09 -15.78 3.61
N LEU A 69 -16.76 -14.84 2.92
CA LEU A 69 -17.77 -13.95 3.50
C LEU A 69 -18.92 -14.76 4.12
N ARG A 70 -18.99 -14.81 5.44
CA ARG A 70 -20.09 -15.40 6.24
C ARG A 70 -20.06 -14.79 7.64
N PHE A 71 -21.23 -14.55 8.23
CA PHE A 71 -21.33 -14.20 9.65
C PHE A 71 -21.37 -15.46 10.51
N SER A 72 -20.47 -15.59 11.49
CA SER A 72 -20.54 -16.68 12.47
C SER A 72 -21.60 -16.41 13.55
N ALA A 73 -22.00 -17.44 14.28
CA ALA A 73 -22.93 -17.28 15.42
C ALA A 73 -22.39 -16.31 16.49
N ALA A 74 -21.06 -16.22 16.65
CA ALA A 74 -20.43 -15.25 17.56
C ALA A 74 -20.53 -13.81 17.03
N ASP A 75 -20.33 -13.61 15.71
CA ASP A 75 -20.50 -12.30 15.08
C ASP A 75 -21.95 -11.82 15.19
N ILE A 76 -22.91 -12.70 14.95
CA ILE A 76 -24.35 -12.39 15.11
C ILE A 76 -24.68 -12.04 16.58
N ALA A 77 -24.18 -12.80 17.55
CA ALA A 77 -24.38 -12.51 18.97
C ALA A 77 -23.77 -11.15 19.39
N TYR A 78 -22.61 -10.79 18.83
CA TYR A 78 -22.01 -9.48 19.03
C TYR A 78 -22.81 -8.35 18.35
N LEU A 79 -23.26 -8.55 17.11
CA LEU A 79 -24.08 -7.56 16.40
C LEU A 79 -25.41 -7.29 17.12
N ARG A 80 -26.01 -8.33 17.73
CA ARG A 80 -27.20 -8.21 18.59
C ARG A 80 -26.97 -7.36 19.85
N SER A 81 -25.73 -7.23 20.33
CA SER A 81 -25.41 -6.41 21.52
C SER A 81 -25.02 -4.96 21.21
N VAL A 82 -24.62 -4.65 19.96
CA VAL A 82 -24.21 -3.29 19.55
C VAL A 82 -25.20 -2.54 18.67
N LEU A 83 -26.10 -3.25 17.97
CA LEU A 83 -27.23 -2.61 17.28
C LEU A 83 -28.33 -2.22 18.28
N PRO A 84 -29.19 -1.23 17.95
CA PRO A 84 -30.29 -0.84 18.82
C PRO A 84 -31.18 -2.04 19.19
N SER A 85 -31.71 -2.07 20.42
CA SER A 85 -32.64 -3.10 20.87
C SER A 85 -33.99 -3.12 20.12
N THR A 86 -34.21 -2.14 19.23
CA THR A 86 -35.33 -2.06 18.28
C THR A 86 -35.01 -2.66 16.90
N THR A 87 -33.82 -3.25 16.72
CA THR A 87 -33.48 -4.03 15.53
C THR A 87 -34.16 -5.39 15.58
N GLU A 88 -34.92 -5.71 14.55
CA GLU A 88 -35.78 -6.91 14.48
C GLU A 88 -34.96 -8.21 14.41
N ASP A 89 -35.34 -9.24 15.18
CA ASP A 89 -34.60 -10.50 15.28
C ASP A 89 -34.35 -11.17 13.93
N ALA A 90 -35.34 -11.12 13.04
CA ALA A 90 -35.28 -11.69 11.69
C ALA A 90 -34.20 -11.06 10.79
N PHE A 91 -33.71 -9.85 11.10
CA PHE A 91 -32.56 -9.27 10.39
C PHE A 91 -31.27 -10.02 10.70
N PHE A 92 -31.08 -10.46 11.95
CA PHE A 92 -29.90 -11.24 12.35
C PHE A 92 -29.94 -12.65 11.78
N ASP A 93 -31.13 -13.24 11.70
CA ASP A 93 -31.34 -14.52 11.03
C ASP A 93 -31.03 -14.39 9.53
N TYR A 94 -31.46 -13.30 8.89
CA TYR A 94 -31.06 -12.97 7.52
C TYR A 94 -29.54 -12.79 7.39
N LEU A 95 -28.86 -12.04 8.28
CA LEU A 95 -27.41 -11.87 8.25
C LEU A 95 -26.66 -13.21 8.33
N SER A 96 -27.18 -14.21 9.05
CA SER A 96 -26.58 -15.55 9.09
C SER A 96 -26.57 -16.27 7.72
N THR A 97 -27.43 -15.84 6.80
CA THR A 97 -27.52 -16.35 5.42
C THR A 97 -26.73 -15.51 4.40
N VAL A 98 -26.21 -14.34 4.79
CA VAL A 98 -25.53 -13.41 3.88
C VAL A 98 -24.18 -13.98 3.43
N ASP A 99 -24.00 -14.05 2.11
CA ASP A 99 -22.75 -14.43 1.46
C ASP A 99 -22.58 -13.76 0.08
N ALA A 100 -21.56 -14.19 -0.66
CA ALA A 100 -21.22 -13.70 -1.99
C ALA A 100 -21.83 -14.55 -3.15
N SER A 101 -22.81 -15.42 -2.90
CA SER A 101 -23.36 -16.35 -3.92
C SER A 101 -24.10 -15.67 -5.07
N GLU A 102 -24.59 -14.44 -4.88
CA GLU A 102 -25.24 -13.63 -5.92
C GLU A 102 -24.30 -12.51 -6.44
N VAL A 103 -22.99 -12.61 -6.18
CA VAL A 103 -22.00 -11.57 -6.53
C VAL A 103 -21.24 -11.93 -7.81
N THR A 104 -21.18 -10.96 -8.73
CA THR A 104 -20.34 -10.98 -9.93
C THR A 104 -19.24 -9.93 -9.79
N VAL A 105 -18.01 -10.28 -10.15
CA VAL A 105 -16.83 -9.40 -10.08
C VAL A 105 -16.10 -9.39 -11.42
N THR A 106 -15.98 -8.19 -12.00
CA THR A 106 -15.08 -7.89 -13.11
C THR A 106 -13.93 -7.02 -12.63
N SER A 107 -12.74 -7.18 -13.22
CA SER A 107 -11.54 -6.43 -12.80
C SER A 107 -10.52 -6.37 -13.93
N VAL A 108 -9.62 -5.40 -13.87
CA VAL A 108 -8.34 -5.49 -14.59
C VAL A 108 -7.56 -6.71 -14.10
N PRO A 109 -6.74 -7.37 -14.95
CA PRO A 109 -5.80 -8.39 -14.50
C PRO A 109 -4.82 -7.86 -13.43
N GLU A 110 -4.55 -8.67 -12.40
CA GLU A 110 -3.59 -8.30 -11.35
C GLU A 110 -2.19 -8.10 -11.97
N GLY A 111 -1.55 -6.98 -11.69
CA GLY A 111 -0.30 -6.53 -12.32
C GLY A 111 -0.48 -5.48 -13.43
N SER A 112 -1.68 -5.26 -13.96
CA SER A 112 -1.90 -4.26 -15.01
C SER A 112 -1.54 -2.84 -14.56
N VAL A 113 -0.95 -2.05 -15.46
CA VAL A 113 -0.83 -0.59 -15.29
C VAL A 113 -2.23 0.02 -15.40
N VAL A 114 -2.59 0.86 -14.43
CA VAL A 114 -3.91 1.47 -14.28
C VAL A 114 -3.80 2.96 -13.95
N PHE A 115 -4.88 3.71 -14.24
CA PHE A 115 -4.91 5.16 -14.18
C PHE A 115 -6.08 5.66 -13.33
N SER A 116 -5.95 6.88 -12.83
CA SER A 116 -6.94 7.51 -11.97
C SER A 116 -8.27 7.72 -12.68
N ARG A 117 -9.36 7.60 -11.90
CA ARG A 117 -10.77 7.68 -12.33
C ARG A 117 -11.23 6.60 -13.31
N VAL A 118 -10.35 5.68 -13.72
CA VAL A 118 -10.71 4.44 -14.39
C VAL A 118 -11.05 3.38 -13.34
N PRO A 119 -12.18 2.67 -13.44
CA PRO A 119 -12.47 1.49 -12.63
C PRO A 119 -11.35 0.44 -12.71
N LEU A 120 -10.88 -0.04 -11.55
CA LEU A 120 -9.98 -1.19 -11.44
C LEU A 120 -10.78 -2.49 -11.29
N LEU A 121 -11.89 -2.41 -10.57
CA LEU A 121 -12.74 -3.53 -10.17
C LEU A 121 -14.19 -3.07 -10.08
N GLN A 122 -15.12 -3.90 -10.55
CA GLN A 122 -16.57 -3.65 -10.47
C GLN A 122 -17.22 -4.85 -9.80
N VAL A 123 -18.22 -4.57 -8.97
CA VAL A 123 -18.98 -5.57 -8.21
C VAL A 123 -20.45 -5.38 -8.55
N LYS A 124 -21.13 -6.47 -8.90
CA LYS A 124 -22.58 -6.51 -9.12
C LYS A 124 -23.21 -7.56 -8.22
N GLY A 125 -24.44 -7.33 -7.77
CA GLY A 125 -25.19 -8.27 -6.93
C GLY A 125 -26.28 -7.58 -6.10
N PRO A 126 -26.80 -8.22 -5.04
CA PRO A 126 -27.77 -7.62 -4.13
C PRO A 126 -27.19 -6.38 -3.43
N LEU A 127 -27.95 -5.27 -3.42
CA LEU A 127 -27.53 -3.97 -2.90
C LEU A 127 -26.91 -4.02 -1.50
N LEU A 128 -27.48 -4.82 -0.58
CA LEU A 128 -26.94 -4.98 0.77
C LEU A 128 -25.55 -5.61 0.75
N VAL A 129 -25.35 -6.67 -0.03
CA VAL A 129 -24.06 -7.37 -0.14
C VAL A 129 -23.03 -6.47 -0.82
N VAL A 130 -23.41 -5.81 -1.92
CA VAL A 130 -22.54 -4.87 -2.65
C VAL A 130 -22.05 -3.73 -1.76
N GLN A 131 -22.87 -3.24 -0.82
CA GLN A 131 -22.45 -2.23 0.17
C GLN A 131 -21.56 -2.79 1.29
N LEU A 132 -21.85 -3.99 1.82
CA LEU A 132 -21.01 -4.61 2.87
C LEU A 132 -19.56 -4.88 2.40
N LEU A 133 -19.34 -4.98 1.08
CA LEU A 133 -18.03 -5.22 0.50
C LEU A 133 -17.13 -3.96 0.41
N GLU A 134 -17.67 -2.73 0.58
CA GLU A 134 -16.92 -1.46 0.38
C GLU A 134 -15.61 -1.41 1.18
N THR A 135 -15.66 -1.47 2.52
CA THR A 135 -14.47 -1.35 3.38
C THR A 135 -13.46 -2.48 3.16
N THR A 136 -13.92 -3.73 2.99
CA THR A 136 -13.04 -4.88 2.76
C THR A 136 -12.28 -4.75 1.43
N LEU A 137 -12.97 -4.43 0.33
CA LEU A 137 -12.35 -4.28 -0.98
C LEU A 137 -11.41 -3.07 -1.03
N LEU A 138 -11.78 -1.94 -0.42
CA LEU A 138 -10.92 -0.77 -0.30
C LEU A 138 -9.63 -1.08 0.45
N CYS A 139 -9.71 -1.77 1.59
CA CYS A 139 -8.54 -2.15 2.37
C CYS A 139 -7.57 -3.01 1.54
N LEU A 140 -8.07 -4.07 0.91
CA LEU A 140 -7.27 -5.06 0.20
C LEU A 140 -6.66 -4.52 -1.11
N VAL A 141 -7.44 -3.81 -1.94
CA VAL A 141 -6.99 -3.34 -3.25
C VAL A 141 -6.12 -2.08 -3.14
N SER A 142 -6.47 -1.15 -2.23
CA SER A 142 -5.73 0.10 -2.07
C SER A 142 -4.31 -0.12 -1.55
N TYR A 143 -4.14 -0.93 -0.49
CA TYR A 143 -2.81 -1.22 0.06
C TYR A 143 -1.95 -2.03 -0.92
N ALA A 144 -2.52 -3.06 -1.53
CA ALA A 144 -1.83 -3.89 -2.50
C ALA A 144 -1.30 -3.08 -3.70
N SER A 145 -2.18 -2.28 -4.30
CA SER A 145 -1.83 -1.45 -5.46
C SER A 145 -0.82 -0.36 -5.09
N LEU A 146 -0.91 0.23 -3.89
CA LEU A 146 0.05 1.21 -3.40
C LEU A 146 1.47 0.63 -3.29
N VAL A 147 1.63 -0.52 -2.62
CA VAL A 147 2.95 -1.14 -2.42
C VAL A 147 3.50 -1.68 -3.73
N ALA A 148 2.67 -2.27 -4.59
CA ALA A 148 3.10 -2.72 -5.93
C ALA A 148 3.57 -1.53 -6.79
N THR A 149 2.88 -0.39 -6.72
CA THR A 149 3.29 0.83 -7.44
C THR A 149 4.61 1.38 -6.89
N ASN A 150 4.75 1.50 -5.57
CA ASN A 150 5.99 1.97 -4.94
C ASN A 150 7.18 1.09 -5.33
N ALA A 151 7.02 -0.23 -5.25
CA ALA A 151 8.01 -1.20 -5.68
C ALA A 151 8.37 -1.09 -7.18
N ALA A 152 7.40 -0.80 -8.04
CA ALA A 152 7.64 -0.53 -9.46
C ALA A 152 8.47 0.75 -9.67
N ARG A 153 8.25 1.82 -8.89
CA ARG A 153 9.07 3.04 -8.93
C ARG A 153 10.53 2.76 -8.57
N PHE A 154 10.77 2.03 -7.47
CA PHE A 154 12.11 1.56 -7.10
C PHE A 154 12.77 0.70 -8.20
N ARG A 155 12.02 -0.20 -8.86
CA ARG A 155 12.52 -0.99 -10.01
C ARG A 155 12.85 -0.13 -11.23
N LEU A 156 12.03 0.88 -11.54
CA LEU A 156 12.27 1.80 -12.64
C LEU A 156 13.54 2.63 -12.43
N LEU A 157 13.84 3.05 -11.21
CA LEU A 157 15.11 3.71 -10.86
C LEU A 157 16.29 2.76 -10.92
N ALA A 158 16.22 1.61 -10.25
CA ALA A 158 17.32 0.65 -10.15
C ALA A 158 17.68 -0.05 -11.49
N GLY A 159 16.81 0.03 -12.49
CA GLY A 159 16.94 -0.71 -13.73
C GLY A 159 16.77 -2.23 -13.56
N PRO A 160 17.04 -3.04 -14.60
CA PRO A 160 16.84 -4.49 -14.57
C PRO A 160 18.00 -5.27 -13.91
N GLU A 161 19.19 -4.68 -13.82
CA GLU A 161 20.41 -5.37 -13.39
C GLU A 161 20.54 -5.44 -11.87
N MET A 162 20.49 -4.27 -11.21
CA MET A 162 20.61 -4.12 -9.76
C MET A 162 19.55 -4.95 -9.03
N LYS A 163 19.96 -5.68 -7.99
CA LYS A 163 19.05 -6.56 -7.24
C LYS A 163 18.35 -5.83 -6.11
N LEU A 164 17.04 -6.04 -6.02
CA LEU A 164 16.19 -5.38 -5.03
C LEU A 164 15.69 -6.39 -3.99
N LEU A 165 15.95 -6.12 -2.71
CA LEU A 165 15.61 -6.97 -1.57
C LEU A 165 14.67 -6.22 -0.61
N GLU A 166 13.52 -6.82 -0.30
CA GLU A 166 12.55 -6.27 0.64
C GLU A 166 12.94 -6.63 2.09
N LEU A 167 13.24 -5.60 2.89
CA LEU A 167 13.69 -5.67 4.29
C LEU A 167 12.74 -4.96 5.28
N GLY A 168 11.53 -4.64 4.83
CA GLY A 168 10.58 -3.79 5.54
C GLY A 168 9.73 -4.50 6.59
N LEU A 169 9.68 -5.84 6.62
CA LEU A 169 8.88 -6.66 7.55
C LEU A 169 8.77 -6.09 8.98
N ARG A 170 9.88 -5.63 9.58
CA ARG A 170 9.93 -5.09 10.96
C ARG A 170 9.31 -3.69 11.16
N ARG A 171 8.88 -3.03 10.08
CA ARG A 171 8.24 -1.71 10.04
C ARG A 171 6.88 -1.72 9.32
N ALA A 172 6.50 -2.84 8.70
CA ALA A 172 5.23 -2.97 8.01
C ALA A 172 4.04 -2.84 8.98
N GLN A 173 2.91 -2.34 8.48
CA GLN A 173 1.81 -1.88 9.33
C GLN A 173 0.81 -3.01 9.63
N GLY A 174 0.66 -3.34 10.91
CA GLY A 174 -0.29 -4.36 11.38
C GLY A 174 0.16 -5.81 11.16
N PRO A 175 -0.64 -6.79 11.60
CA PRO A 175 -0.24 -8.20 11.66
C PRO A 175 -0.05 -8.86 10.28
N ASP A 176 -0.84 -8.47 9.27
CA ASP A 176 -0.69 -8.97 7.89
C ASP A 176 0.21 -8.08 7.02
N GLY A 177 0.42 -6.81 7.40
CA GLY A 177 1.12 -5.83 6.56
C GLY A 177 2.50 -6.30 6.10
N GLY A 178 3.23 -7.02 6.95
CA GLY A 178 4.51 -7.64 6.57
C GLY A 178 4.40 -8.71 5.48
N LEU A 179 3.38 -9.56 5.52
CA LEU A 179 3.16 -10.62 4.54
C LEU A 179 2.65 -10.04 3.21
N SER A 180 1.67 -9.14 3.28
CA SER A 180 1.14 -8.44 2.11
C SER A 180 2.20 -7.56 1.44
N ALA A 181 3.00 -6.80 2.21
CA ALA A 181 4.06 -5.95 1.65
C ALA A 181 5.07 -6.75 0.83
N SER A 182 5.57 -7.87 1.36
CA SER A 182 6.51 -8.74 0.64
C SER A 182 5.93 -9.27 -0.67
N LYS A 183 4.65 -9.67 -0.68
CA LYS A 183 3.94 -10.14 -1.89
C LYS A 183 3.86 -9.04 -2.96
N TYR A 184 3.38 -7.86 -2.58
CA TYR A 184 3.12 -6.78 -3.54
C TYR A 184 4.42 -6.09 -4.00
N SER A 185 5.45 -6.05 -3.16
CA SER A 185 6.78 -5.60 -3.56
C SER A 185 7.40 -6.50 -4.63
N TYR A 186 7.21 -7.82 -4.51
CA TYR A 186 7.68 -8.79 -5.50
C TYR A 186 6.98 -8.61 -6.86
N ILE A 187 5.65 -8.38 -6.86
CA ILE A 187 4.88 -8.05 -8.06
C ILE A 187 5.41 -6.78 -8.74
N GLY A 188 5.60 -5.70 -7.97
CA GLY A 188 6.08 -4.42 -8.50
C GLY A 188 7.49 -4.48 -9.08
N GLY A 189 8.34 -5.39 -8.61
CA GLY A 189 9.59 -5.71 -9.28
C GLY A 189 10.75 -6.18 -8.40
N PHE A 190 10.59 -6.23 -7.07
CA PHE A 190 11.64 -6.71 -6.17
C PHE A 190 11.98 -8.19 -6.43
N ASP A 191 13.24 -8.56 -6.24
CA ASP A 191 13.75 -9.90 -6.57
C ASP A 191 13.66 -10.86 -5.39
N TYR A 192 13.80 -10.32 -4.18
CA TYR A 192 13.94 -11.09 -2.95
C TYR A 192 13.14 -10.46 -1.80
N THR A 193 12.82 -11.26 -0.79
CA THR A 193 12.31 -10.79 0.51
C THR A 193 13.10 -11.40 1.67
N SER A 194 13.16 -10.71 2.80
CA SER A 194 13.58 -11.27 4.09
C SER A 194 12.47 -12.03 4.82
N ASN A 195 11.23 -11.92 4.36
CA ASN A 195 10.06 -12.51 5.00
C ASN A 195 9.92 -14.01 4.68
N VAL A 196 10.35 -14.84 5.63
CA VAL A 196 10.27 -16.31 5.54
C VAL A 196 8.83 -16.84 5.36
N LEU A 197 7.82 -16.14 5.88
CA LEU A 197 6.41 -16.54 5.71
C LEU A 197 5.93 -16.25 4.28
N ALA A 198 6.33 -15.11 3.71
CA ALA A 198 6.03 -14.79 2.31
C ALA A 198 6.71 -15.79 1.35
N GLY A 199 7.96 -16.16 1.62
CA GLY A 199 8.63 -17.25 0.90
C GLY A 199 7.90 -18.58 0.99
N LYS A 200 7.47 -18.98 2.20
CA LYS A 200 6.73 -20.22 2.43
C LYS A 200 5.36 -20.26 1.73
N LEU A 201 4.59 -19.16 1.78
CA LEU A 201 3.22 -19.13 1.27
C LEU A 201 3.13 -18.82 -0.23
N TYR A 202 4.07 -18.04 -0.76
CA TYR A 202 3.99 -17.52 -2.13
C TYR A 202 5.16 -17.94 -3.03
N GLY A 203 6.15 -18.67 -2.52
CA GLY A 203 7.32 -19.10 -3.30
C GLY A 203 8.29 -17.97 -3.65
N ILE A 204 8.19 -16.82 -2.98
CA ILE A 204 9.09 -15.67 -3.22
C ILE A 204 10.50 -16.06 -2.77
N PRO A 205 11.55 -15.83 -3.60
CA PRO A 205 12.93 -16.05 -3.22
C PRO A 205 13.31 -15.32 -1.92
N VAL A 206 13.67 -16.09 -0.88
CA VAL A 206 14.07 -15.52 0.41
C VAL A 206 15.57 -15.26 0.41
N ARG A 207 16.00 -14.05 0.81
CA ARG A 207 17.38 -13.78 1.20
C ARG A 207 17.43 -13.01 2.51
N GLY A 208 18.34 -13.42 3.38
CA GLY A 208 18.66 -12.76 4.63
C GLY A 208 20.15 -12.39 4.69
N THR A 209 20.47 -11.39 5.50
CA THR A 209 21.83 -10.94 5.79
C THR A 209 22.11 -11.05 7.29
N VAL A 210 23.38 -10.97 7.70
CA VAL A 210 23.78 -10.98 9.11
C VAL A 210 23.26 -9.71 9.81
N ALA A 211 22.97 -9.79 11.12
CA ALA A 211 22.56 -8.64 11.92
C ALA A 211 23.70 -8.17 12.84
N HIS A 212 23.79 -6.86 13.13
CA HIS A 212 24.79 -6.32 14.06
C HIS A 212 24.75 -6.99 15.43
N SER A 213 23.57 -7.40 15.92
CA SER A 213 23.44 -8.13 17.18
C SER A 213 24.18 -9.47 17.21
N PHE A 214 24.30 -10.16 16.06
CA PHE A 214 25.11 -11.38 15.94
C PHE A 214 26.61 -11.06 15.87
N ILE A 215 27.02 -9.95 15.27
CA ILE A 215 28.43 -9.53 15.30
C ILE A 215 28.85 -9.13 16.72
N MET A 216 28.01 -8.33 17.40
CA MET A 216 28.26 -7.79 18.74
C MET A 216 28.17 -8.82 19.88
N SER A 217 27.65 -10.03 19.62
CA SER A 217 27.61 -11.09 20.64
C SER A 217 28.95 -11.75 20.91
N PHE A 218 29.96 -11.55 20.03
CA PHE A 218 31.28 -12.14 20.16
C PHE A 218 32.30 -11.13 20.70
N ARG A 219 33.24 -11.60 21.53
CA ARG A 219 34.38 -10.82 22.07
C ARG A 219 35.73 -11.32 21.57
N SER A 220 35.88 -12.62 21.31
CA SER A 220 37.16 -13.22 20.93
C SER A 220 37.02 -14.48 20.07
N LEU A 221 38.14 -14.93 19.47
CA LEU A 221 38.22 -16.19 18.73
C LEU A 221 38.11 -17.45 19.61
N GLU A 222 38.11 -17.31 20.94
CA GLU A 222 37.98 -18.43 21.88
C GLU A 222 36.52 -18.91 21.97
N GLU A 223 35.58 -18.01 21.72
CA GLU A 223 34.12 -18.26 21.72
C GLU A 223 33.63 -19.02 20.48
N VAL A 224 34.46 -19.15 19.44
CA VAL A 224 34.09 -19.85 18.20
C VAL A 224 33.98 -21.35 18.46
N GLN A 225 32.76 -21.89 18.40
CA GLN A 225 32.48 -23.32 18.48
C GLN A 225 31.37 -23.73 17.49
N PRO A 226 31.55 -24.83 16.73
CA PRO A 226 32.78 -25.61 16.58
C PRO A 226 33.87 -24.80 15.89
N ARG A 227 35.14 -25.17 16.07
CA ARG A 227 36.29 -24.47 15.45
C ARG A 227 36.66 -24.97 14.06
N VAL A 228 36.18 -26.16 13.68
CA VAL A 228 36.66 -26.86 12.48
C VAL A 228 35.72 -26.73 11.30
N LEU A 229 36.28 -26.59 10.10
CA LEU A 229 35.57 -26.68 8.82
C LEU A 229 36.27 -27.69 7.91
N SER A 230 35.49 -28.56 7.27
CA SER A 230 35.98 -29.56 6.31
C SER A 230 36.13 -28.94 4.92
N PRO A 231 37.19 -29.25 4.14
CA PRO A 231 37.29 -28.83 2.75
C PRO A 231 36.13 -29.37 1.89
N LEU A 232 35.67 -28.58 0.91
CA LEU A 232 34.54 -28.94 0.03
C LEU A 232 34.80 -30.22 -0.80
N ALA A 233 36.05 -30.44 -1.21
CA ALA A 233 36.46 -31.64 -1.95
C ALA A 233 36.64 -32.90 -1.06
N GLY A 234 36.33 -32.79 0.23
CA GLY A 234 36.72 -33.77 1.25
C GLY A 234 38.17 -33.59 1.71
N GLY A 235 38.47 -34.04 2.93
CA GLY A 235 39.80 -33.92 3.51
C GLY A 235 39.77 -33.83 5.04
N LYS A 236 40.95 -33.59 5.64
CA LYS A 236 41.06 -33.37 7.09
C LYS A 236 40.41 -32.01 7.45
N PRO A 237 39.51 -31.95 8.46
CA PRO A 237 38.99 -30.67 8.96
C PRO A 237 40.10 -29.75 9.45
N MET A 238 39.97 -28.45 9.18
CA MET A 238 40.93 -27.41 9.57
C MET A 238 40.34 -26.46 10.62
N ASP A 239 41.15 -25.99 11.57
CA ASP A 239 40.78 -24.91 12.49
C ASP A 239 40.61 -23.61 11.69
N LEU A 240 39.36 -23.21 11.45
CA LEU A 240 39.05 -22.02 10.65
C LEU A 240 39.43 -20.71 11.36
N PRO A 241 39.23 -20.52 12.69
CA PRO A 241 39.77 -19.37 13.41
C PRO A 241 41.27 -19.14 13.18
N SER A 242 42.11 -20.16 13.35
CA SER A 242 43.56 -20.04 13.15
C SER A 242 43.92 -19.81 11.68
N LEU A 243 43.20 -20.42 10.74
CA LEU A 243 43.39 -20.17 9.31
C LEU A 243 43.03 -18.72 8.95
N ALA A 244 41.89 -18.22 9.42
CA ALA A 244 41.45 -16.84 9.20
C ALA A 244 42.40 -15.82 9.83
N GLU A 245 42.93 -16.08 11.03
CA GLU A 245 43.94 -15.20 11.65
C GLU A 245 45.23 -15.12 10.82
N SER A 246 45.69 -16.24 10.25
CA SER A 246 46.86 -16.25 9.35
C SER A 246 46.63 -15.47 8.04
N TRP A 247 45.40 -15.52 7.50
CA TRP A 247 45.02 -14.72 6.34
C TRP A 247 44.83 -13.24 6.68
N LEU A 248 44.36 -12.92 7.89
CA LEU A 248 44.19 -11.53 8.34
C LEU A 248 45.52 -10.79 8.39
N GLN A 249 46.60 -11.42 8.86
CA GLN A 249 47.95 -10.83 8.85
C GLN A 249 48.34 -10.39 7.42
N ARG A 250 48.20 -11.29 6.44
CA ARG A 250 48.52 -11.05 5.03
C ARG A 250 47.63 -9.99 4.39
N VAL A 251 46.35 -9.94 4.75
CA VAL A 251 45.41 -8.90 4.29
C VAL A 251 45.77 -7.55 4.90
N CYS A 252 46.09 -7.49 6.19
CA CYS A 252 46.55 -6.28 6.88
C CYS A 252 47.83 -5.70 6.27
N GLU A 253 48.80 -6.56 5.94
CA GLU A 253 50.02 -6.18 5.20
C GLU A 253 49.69 -5.55 3.84
N LEU A 254 48.87 -6.20 3.02
CA LEU A 254 48.44 -5.68 1.71
C LEU A 254 47.71 -4.33 1.80
N LEU A 255 46.90 -4.14 2.85
CA LEU A 255 46.10 -2.93 3.07
C LEU A 255 46.81 -1.84 3.88
N GLY A 256 48.07 -2.04 4.28
CA GLY A 256 48.80 -1.12 5.16
C GLY A 256 48.09 -0.86 6.50
N THR A 257 47.22 -1.78 6.93
CA THR A 257 46.41 -1.65 8.14
C THR A 257 47.10 -2.40 9.29
N PRO A 258 47.43 -1.76 10.42
CA PRO A 258 48.06 -2.46 11.54
C PRO A 258 47.18 -3.61 12.04
N SER A 259 47.79 -4.77 12.30
CA SER A 259 47.10 -6.02 12.61
C SER A 259 46.37 -6.03 13.96
N ASP A 260 46.56 -5.01 14.79
CA ASP A 260 45.82 -4.78 16.04
C ASP A 260 44.49 -4.03 15.85
N LYS A 261 44.23 -3.46 14.66
CA LYS A 261 43.01 -2.66 14.39
C LYS A 261 41.75 -3.46 14.10
N PRO A 262 41.78 -4.61 13.41
CA PRO A 262 40.58 -5.39 13.18
C PRO A 262 40.01 -5.97 14.48
N ASN A 263 38.71 -5.81 14.68
CA ASN A 263 38.02 -6.28 15.87
C ASN A 263 38.00 -7.81 15.89
N ARG A 264 38.54 -8.42 16.95
CA ARG A 264 38.65 -9.89 17.09
C ARG A 264 37.31 -10.58 17.35
N GLY A 265 36.33 -9.88 17.95
CA GLY A 265 34.96 -10.35 18.09
C GLY A 265 34.23 -10.37 16.73
N GLU A 266 34.43 -9.34 15.91
CA GLU A 266 33.88 -9.31 14.53
C GLU A 266 34.47 -10.43 13.66
N LEU A 267 35.78 -10.67 13.76
CA LEU A 267 36.42 -11.83 13.12
C LEU A 267 35.81 -13.16 13.62
N ALA A 268 35.64 -13.31 14.93
CA ALA A 268 35.02 -14.50 15.52
C ALA A 268 33.58 -14.72 15.05
N ALA A 269 32.79 -13.65 14.92
CA ALA A 269 31.44 -13.70 14.37
C ALA A 269 31.43 -14.15 12.89
N PHE A 270 32.31 -13.57 12.05
CA PHE A 270 32.44 -13.97 10.65
C PHE A 270 32.92 -15.42 10.50
N VAL A 271 33.90 -15.86 11.28
CA VAL A 271 34.36 -17.25 11.29
C VAL A 271 33.22 -18.18 11.72
N SER A 272 32.49 -17.84 12.78
CA SER A 272 31.34 -18.64 13.24
C SER A 272 30.24 -18.75 12.19
N TYR A 273 29.93 -17.65 11.48
CA TYR A 273 28.98 -17.65 10.38
C TYR A 273 29.49 -18.46 9.17
N ALA A 274 30.78 -18.38 8.86
CA ALA A 274 31.43 -19.16 7.79
C ALA A 274 31.46 -20.66 8.08
N ILE A 275 31.58 -21.09 9.34
CA ILE A 275 31.50 -22.50 9.73
C ILE A 275 30.07 -23.05 9.56
N ALA A 276 29.05 -22.25 9.92
CA ALA A 276 27.65 -22.63 9.76
C ALA A 276 27.17 -22.58 8.29
N PHE A 277 27.65 -21.60 7.51
CA PHE A 277 27.20 -21.30 6.16
C PHE A 277 28.37 -21.14 5.17
N PRO A 278 29.23 -22.16 4.97
CA PRO A 278 30.46 -22.02 4.19
C PRO A 278 30.22 -21.74 2.70
N GLN A 279 29.07 -22.16 2.15
CA GLN A 279 28.67 -21.90 0.76
C GLN A 279 27.90 -20.57 0.60
N ASP A 280 27.40 -19.98 1.70
CA ASP A 280 26.56 -18.78 1.73
C ASP A 280 27.15 -17.70 2.65
N PHE A 281 28.48 -17.69 2.80
CA PHE A 281 29.17 -16.75 3.69
C PHE A 281 29.09 -15.32 3.17
N GLN A 282 28.69 -14.39 4.04
CA GLN A 282 28.54 -12.96 3.75
C GLN A 282 28.96 -12.12 4.96
N GLY A 283 29.62 -10.98 4.71
CA GLY A 283 30.13 -10.09 5.77
C GLY A 283 29.31 -8.82 5.95
N LEU A 284 28.96 -8.47 7.19
CA LEU A 284 28.40 -7.17 7.55
C LEU A 284 29.53 -6.24 8.04
N LEU A 285 29.96 -5.29 7.20
CA LEU A 285 31.28 -4.66 7.34
C LEU A 285 31.35 -3.47 8.31
N ASP A 286 30.20 -2.92 8.70
CA ASP A 286 30.11 -1.60 9.34
C ASP A 286 29.70 -1.64 10.82
N THR A 287 29.83 -2.80 11.49
CA THR A 287 29.55 -2.90 12.94
C THR A 287 30.54 -2.07 13.79
N TYR A 288 31.81 -1.97 13.37
CA TYR A 288 32.83 -1.17 14.05
C TYR A 288 33.49 -0.15 13.14
N CYS A 289 34.09 -0.60 12.03
CA CYS A 289 34.71 0.27 11.03
C CYS A 289 34.98 -0.53 9.76
N VAL A 290 34.38 -0.12 8.63
CA VAL A 290 34.50 -0.80 7.33
C VAL A 290 35.97 -1.03 6.96
N MET A 291 36.75 0.04 6.80
CA MET A 291 38.11 -0.06 6.25
C MET A 291 39.15 -0.64 7.21
N ARG A 292 38.99 -0.47 8.53
CA ARG A 292 39.99 -0.90 9.53
C ARG A 292 39.63 -2.21 10.24
N SER A 293 38.42 -2.73 10.05
CA SER A 293 37.92 -3.89 10.77
C SER A 293 37.12 -4.83 9.88
N GLY A 294 35.91 -4.42 9.45
CA GLY A 294 34.98 -5.32 8.79
C GLY A 294 35.50 -5.85 7.47
N LEU A 295 36.10 -4.99 6.64
CA LEU A 295 36.62 -5.40 5.35
C LEU A 295 37.91 -6.25 5.46
N PRO A 296 38.93 -5.91 6.28
CA PRO A 296 40.04 -6.82 6.58
C PRO A 296 39.58 -8.19 7.12
N ASN A 297 38.65 -8.20 8.09
CA ASN A 297 38.11 -9.42 8.69
C ASN A 297 37.35 -10.27 7.66
N PHE A 298 36.49 -9.65 6.84
CA PHE A 298 35.77 -10.34 5.77
C PHE A 298 36.74 -10.96 4.76
N CYS A 299 37.73 -10.18 4.30
CA CYS A 299 38.70 -10.67 3.33
C CYS A 299 39.50 -11.85 3.86
N ALA A 300 39.91 -11.81 5.13
CA ALA A 300 40.61 -12.90 5.78
C ALA A 300 39.80 -14.21 5.81
N VAL A 301 38.52 -14.13 6.20
CA VAL A 301 37.62 -15.30 6.25
C VAL A 301 37.27 -15.80 4.84
N ALA A 302 37.05 -14.89 3.88
CA ALA A 302 36.77 -15.25 2.49
C ALA A 302 37.95 -15.96 1.80
N LEU A 303 39.21 -15.56 2.11
CA LEU A 303 40.42 -16.24 1.63
C LEU A 303 40.65 -17.59 2.33
N ALA A 304 40.38 -17.68 3.64
CA ALA A 304 40.40 -18.96 4.37
C ALA A 304 39.37 -19.95 3.80
N LEU A 305 38.15 -19.50 3.49
CA LEU A 305 37.13 -20.27 2.80
C LEU A 305 37.57 -20.67 1.39
N HIS A 306 38.22 -19.77 0.65
CA HIS A 306 38.74 -20.07 -0.69
C HIS A 306 39.72 -21.25 -0.68
N GLN A 307 40.65 -21.26 0.28
CA GLN A 307 41.63 -22.34 0.46
C GLN A 307 40.97 -23.69 0.79
N LEU A 308 39.77 -23.68 1.37
CA LEU A 308 38.96 -24.87 1.64
C LEU A 308 38.00 -25.24 0.48
N GLY A 309 38.05 -24.52 -0.64
CA GLY A 309 37.24 -24.76 -1.84
C GLY A 309 35.89 -24.04 -1.87
N TYR A 310 35.57 -23.24 -0.85
CA TYR A 310 34.33 -22.47 -0.77
C TYR A 310 34.47 -21.06 -1.39
N ARG A 311 33.36 -20.31 -1.45
CA ARG A 311 33.30 -18.93 -1.94
C ARG A 311 32.37 -18.09 -1.08
N ALA A 312 32.74 -16.83 -0.84
CA ALA A 312 31.86 -15.85 -0.22
C ALA A 312 30.84 -15.34 -1.25
N ILE A 313 29.61 -15.06 -0.81
CA ILE A 313 28.49 -14.67 -1.69
C ILE A 313 28.18 -13.16 -1.69
N GLY A 314 28.78 -12.38 -0.77
CA GLY A 314 28.58 -10.93 -0.74
C GLY A 314 29.04 -10.24 0.54
N VAL A 315 28.93 -8.92 0.56
CA VAL A 315 29.11 -8.06 1.74
C VAL A 315 27.92 -7.09 1.89
N ARG A 316 27.64 -6.61 3.10
CA ARG A 316 26.64 -5.56 3.37
C ARG A 316 27.25 -4.35 4.08
N LEU A 317 26.81 -3.18 3.66
CA LEU A 317 26.99 -1.88 4.33
C LEU A 317 25.61 -1.35 4.76
N ASP A 318 25.48 -0.80 5.97
CA ASP A 318 24.22 -0.31 6.56
C ASP A 318 24.36 1.13 7.12
N SER A 319 25.50 1.81 6.93
CA SER A 319 25.74 3.13 7.52
C SER A 319 26.93 3.89 6.91
N GLY A 320 26.84 5.23 6.96
CA GLY A 320 27.86 6.15 6.43
C GLY A 320 27.64 6.49 4.94
N ASP A 321 28.69 6.96 4.28
CA ASP A 321 28.67 7.25 2.84
C ASP A 321 28.73 5.94 2.04
N LEU A 322 27.56 5.38 1.74
CA LEU A 322 27.41 4.12 1.01
C LEU A 322 28.01 4.17 -0.41
N ILE A 323 28.01 5.34 -1.06
CA ILE A 323 28.56 5.52 -2.41
C ILE A 323 30.08 5.39 -2.34
N GLN A 324 30.74 6.17 -1.50
CA GLN A 324 32.19 6.14 -1.36
C GLN A 324 32.68 4.80 -0.77
N GLN A 325 31.99 4.28 0.26
CA GLN A 325 32.31 2.97 0.83
C GLN A 325 32.16 1.83 -0.18
N SER A 326 31.18 1.85 -1.08
CA SER A 326 31.07 0.82 -2.14
C SER A 326 32.30 0.82 -3.07
N LYS A 327 32.75 2.01 -3.47
CA LYS A 327 33.92 2.21 -4.33
C LYS A 327 35.22 1.76 -3.65
N ASP A 328 35.42 2.14 -2.39
CA ASP A 328 36.59 1.74 -1.61
C ASP A 328 36.59 0.23 -1.29
N THR A 329 35.41 -0.33 -0.97
CA THR A 329 35.21 -1.77 -0.78
C THR A 329 35.58 -2.54 -2.05
N ARG A 330 35.04 -2.13 -3.22
CA ARG A 330 35.39 -2.75 -4.50
C ARG A 330 36.88 -2.65 -4.80
N ARG A 331 37.52 -1.50 -4.53
CA ARG A 331 38.97 -1.32 -4.75
C ARG A 331 39.77 -2.35 -3.97
N VAL A 332 39.45 -2.55 -2.68
CA VAL A 332 40.08 -3.56 -1.83
C VAL A 332 39.81 -4.98 -2.31
N LEU A 333 38.56 -5.31 -2.67
CA LEU A 333 38.22 -6.63 -3.21
C LEU A 333 39.00 -6.93 -4.50
N ARG A 334 39.08 -5.98 -5.44
CA ARG A 334 39.90 -6.11 -6.66
C ARG A 334 41.39 -6.26 -6.34
N ALA A 335 41.92 -5.50 -5.37
CA ALA A 335 43.32 -5.60 -4.94
C ALA A 335 43.65 -6.96 -4.30
N CYS A 336 42.82 -7.45 -3.38
CA CYS A 336 42.96 -8.78 -2.77
C CYS A 336 42.88 -9.89 -3.84
N GLY A 337 41.91 -9.82 -4.75
CA GLY A 337 41.75 -10.79 -5.83
C GLY A 337 42.97 -10.85 -6.77
N ALA A 338 43.53 -9.70 -7.13
CA ALA A 338 44.74 -9.63 -7.96
C ALA A 338 45.99 -10.13 -7.20
N HIS A 339 46.21 -9.65 -5.97
CA HIS A 339 47.41 -9.96 -5.20
C HIS A 339 47.47 -11.43 -4.73
N PHE A 340 46.35 -11.99 -4.25
CA PHE A 340 46.27 -13.38 -3.80
C PHE A 340 45.86 -14.36 -4.91
N GLN A 341 45.72 -13.89 -6.15
CA GLN A 341 45.37 -14.69 -7.34
C GLN A 341 44.04 -15.45 -7.19
N VAL A 342 43.01 -14.75 -6.71
CA VAL A 342 41.65 -15.28 -6.50
C VAL A 342 40.66 -14.58 -7.45
N PRO A 343 40.42 -15.11 -8.67
CA PRO A 343 39.76 -14.34 -9.74
C PRO A 343 38.34 -13.87 -9.43
N TRP A 344 37.58 -14.64 -8.64
CA TRP A 344 36.18 -14.33 -8.30
C TRP A 344 36.04 -13.26 -7.20
N PHE A 345 37.14 -12.89 -6.53
CA PHE A 345 37.09 -12.06 -5.33
C PHE A 345 36.74 -10.59 -5.62
N GLY A 346 37.23 -10.04 -6.74
CA GLY A 346 36.90 -8.67 -7.17
C GLY A 346 35.43 -8.47 -7.55
N SER A 347 34.73 -9.56 -7.90
CA SER A 347 33.31 -9.59 -8.28
C SER A 347 32.37 -10.03 -7.15
N ILE A 348 32.83 -10.07 -5.90
CA ILE A 348 31.94 -10.33 -4.75
C ILE A 348 30.86 -9.23 -4.69
N PRO A 349 29.56 -9.59 -4.63
CA PRO A 349 28.48 -8.60 -4.59
C PRO A 349 28.52 -7.68 -3.36
N ILE A 350 28.31 -6.39 -3.58
CA ILE A 350 28.17 -5.36 -2.54
C ILE A 350 26.68 -5.03 -2.40
N ALA A 351 26.11 -5.40 -1.26
CA ALA A 351 24.76 -5.01 -0.86
C ALA A 351 24.80 -3.76 0.04
N VAL A 352 23.80 -2.89 -0.08
CA VAL A 352 23.58 -1.80 0.88
C VAL A 352 22.17 -1.85 1.46
N SER A 353 22.01 -1.34 2.67
CA SER A 353 20.71 -1.05 3.29
C SER A 353 20.82 0.24 4.13
N ASN A 354 19.81 0.49 4.99
CA ASN A 354 19.57 1.69 5.78
C ASN A 354 18.90 2.86 5.02
N ASP A 355 17.67 3.14 5.45
CA ASP A 355 16.74 4.20 5.00
C ASP A 355 16.75 4.57 3.51
N ILE A 356 17.07 3.61 2.63
CA ILE A 356 17.13 3.80 1.18
C ILE A 356 15.79 4.35 0.69
N SER A 357 15.86 5.43 -0.06
CA SER A 357 14.75 6.12 -0.71
C SER A 357 14.91 6.10 -2.24
N GLU A 358 13.92 6.63 -2.97
CA GLU A 358 14.05 6.88 -4.40
C GLU A 358 15.23 7.82 -4.71
N GLN A 359 15.43 8.88 -3.92
CA GLN A 359 16.56 9.80 -4.09
C GLN A 359 17.91 9.09 -3.89
N SER A 360 17.99 8.18 -2.92
CA SER A 360 19.19 7.37 -2.67
C SER A 360 19.60 6.55 -3.90
N LEU A 361 18.63 5.94 -4.60
CA LEU A 361 18.91 5.19 -5.84
C LEU A 361 19.38 6.11 -6.98
N GLU A 362 18.74 7.28 -7.16
CA GLU A 362 19.19 8.26 -8.15
C GLU A 362 20.63 8.70 -7.91
N ASP A 363 20.99 8.97 -6.65
CA ASP A 363 22.33 9.39 -6.24
C ASP A 363 23.36 8.27 -6.50
N PHE A 364 23.02 7.01 -6.17
CA PHE A 364 23.86 5.84 -6.42
C PHE A 364 24.19 5.63 -7.90
N ILE A 365 23.25 5.96 -8.80
CA ILE A 365 23.42 5.84 -10.25
C ILE A 365 24.18 7.06 -10.80
N ARG A 366 23.75 8.28 -10.44
CA ARG A 366 24.36 9.55 -10.88
C ARG A 366 25.84 9.62 -10.55
N GLU A 367 26.24 9.10 -9.40
CA GLU A 367 27.62 9.19 -8.91
C GLU A 367 28.45 7.93 -9.19
N GLY A 368 27.89 6.94 -9.90
CA GLY A 368 28.60 5.72 -10.30
C GLY A 368 29.08 4.88 -9.11
N SER A 369 28.16 4.48 -8.24
CA SER A 369 28.43 3.54 -7.14
C SER A 369 28.82 2.14 -7.65
N GLU A 370 29.45 1.34 -6.79
CA GLU A 370 29.83 -0.06 -7.09
C GLU A 370 28.87 -1.06 -6.40
N ILE A 371 27.61 -0.65 -6.22
CA ILE A 371 26.55 -1.37 -5.47
C ILE A 371 25.81 -2.34 -6.40
N ASP A 372 25.76 -3.62 -6.05
CA ASP A 372 25.09 -4.68 -6.83
C ASP A 372 23.66 -4.97 -6.34
N MET A 373 23.40 -4.73 -5.05
CA MET A 373 22.12 -5.04 -4.40
C MET A 373 21.70 -3.96 -3.40
N VAL A 374 20.41 -3.65 -3.37
CA VAL A 374 19.82 -2.66 -2.46
C VAL A 374 18.70 -3.29 -1.65
N GLY A 375 18.83 -3.22 -0.33
CA GLY A 375 17.84 -3.63 0.65
C GLY A 375 16.98 -2.46 1.11
N VAL A 376 15.71 -2.43 0.70
CA VAL A 376 14.77 -1.34 1.03
C VAL A 376 13.80 -1.78 2.13
N GLY A 377 13.69 -0.95 3.17
CA GLY A 377 12.87 -1.20 4.34
C GLY A 377 11.64 -0.29 4.42
N THR A 378 11.68 0.68 5.32
CA THR A 378 10.58 1.60 5.66
C THR A 378 9.96 2.26 4.42
N ASN A 379 10.77 2.91 3.59
CA ASN A 379 10.30 3.67 2.42
C ASN A 379 9.52 2.85 1.39
N LEU A 380 9.72 1.53 1.35
CA LEU A 380 8.98 0.60 0.51
C LEU A 380 7.63 0.21 1.13
N VAL A 381 7.64 -0.28 2.37
CA VAL A 381 6.47 -0.99 2.95
C VAL A 381 5.49 -0.08 3.70
N THR A 382 5.92 1.13 4.09
CA THR A 382 5.06 2.14 4.74
C THR A 382 4.70 3.31 3.82
N CYS A 383 5.27 3.36 2.60
CA CYS A 383 5.03 4.38 1.59
C CYS A 383 4.97 5.82 2.16
N PRO A 384 5.99 6.31 2.89
CA PRO A 384 5.87 7.48 3.76
C PRO A 384 5.52 8.78 3.03
N LEU A 385 5.89 8.91 1.75
CA LEU A 385 5.50 10.06 0.91
C LEU A 385 3.98 10.10 0.63
N GLN A 386 3.33 8.93 0.59
CA GLN A 386 1.89 8.80 0.37
C GLN A 386 1.40 7.43 0.91
N PRO A 387 0.99 7.32 2.19
CA PRO A 387 0.67 6.04 2.83
C PRO A 387 -0.72 5.46 2.44
N SER A 388 -1.37 5.99 1.39
CA SER A 388 -2.64 5.49 0.85
C SER A 388 -2.77 5.84 -0.64
N LEU A 389 -3.29 4.93 -1.46
CA LEU A 389 -3.54 5.20 -2.89
C LEU A 389 -4.75 6.13 -3.11
N GLY A 390 -5.61 6.30 -2.10
CA GLY A 390 -6.83 7.11 -2.25
C GLY A 390 -7.88 6.44 -3.15
N CYS A 391 -7.98 5.11 -3.09
CA CYS A 391 -9.10 4.38 -3.68
C CYS A 391 -10.45 4.81 -3.07
N VAL A 392 -11.48 4.75 -3.89
CA VAL A 392 -12.89 4.95 -3.54
C VAL A 392 -13.72 3.86 -4.21
N TYR A 393 -14.74 3.38 -3.51
CA TYR A 393 -15.70 2.39 -3.99
C TYR A 393 -17.04 3.09 -4.11
N LYS A 394 -17.69 3.13 -5.28
CA LYS A 394 -18.90 3.94 -5.45
C LYS A 394 -19.96 3.22 -6.26
N LEU A 395 -21.18 3.27 -5.76
CA LEU A 395 -22.39 2.79 -6.41
C LEU A 395 -22.63 3.58 -7.70
N VAL A 396 -22.80 2.88 -8.82
CA VAL A 396 -23.00 3.46 -10.16
C VAL A 396 -24.35 3.09 -10.78
N GLU A 397 -25.04 2.09 -10.26
CA GLU A 397 -26.37 1.68 -10.71
C GLU A 397 -27.14 0.92 -9.60
N VAL A 398 -28.46 1.12 -9.53
CA VAL A 398 -29.40 0.33 -8.71
C VAL A 398 -30.70 0.12 -9.48
N ASN A 399 -31.23 -1.10 -9.53
CA ASN A 399 -32.47 -1.45 -10.26
C ASN A 399 -32.45 -0.93 -11.72
N GLY A 400 -31.30 -1.05 -12.41
CA GLY A 400 -31.10 -0.53 -13.77
C GLY A 400 -31.05 1.00 -13.90
N SER A 401 -31.12 1.74 -12.79
CA SER A 401 -31.09 3.20 -12.75
C SER A 401 -29.68 3.71 -12.41
N PRO A 402 -29.02 4.46 -13.30
CA PRO A 402 -27.67 4.97 -13.05
C PRO A 402 -27.60 5.94 -11.86
N CYS A 403 -26.54 5.81 -11.06
CA CYS A 403 -26.31 6.59 -9.84
C CYS A 403 -25.14 7.58 -10.02
N LEU A 404 -25.38 8.85 -9.68
CA LEU A 404 -24.37 9.91 -9.70
C LEU A 404 -24.18 10.50 -8.30
N LYS A 405 -22.96 10.45 -7.75
CA LYS A 405 -22.62 11.24 -6.56
C LYS A 405 -22.26 12.67 -6.99
N PHE A 406 -23.23 13.57 -6.93
CA PHE A 406 -22.99 15.01 -7.12
C PHE A 406 -22.23 15.62 -5.92
N THR A 407 -21.40 16.62 -6.18
CA THR A 407 -20.59 17.32 -5.17
C THR A 407 -20.02 18.61 -5.78
N GLU A 408 -19.65 19.58 -4.94
CA GLU A 408 -19.11 20.89 -5.36
C GLU A 408 -17.63 20.81 -5.78
N GLU A 409 -16.92 19.79 -5.32
CA GLU A 409 -15.58 19.46 -5.80
C GLU A 409 -15.68 18.56 -7.04
N GLU A 410 -15.46 19.10 -8.23
CA GLU A 410 -15.56 18.37 -9.51
C GLU A 410 -14.72 17.08 -9.54
N GLU A 411 -13.56 17.04 -8.84
CA GLU A 411 -12.74 15.83 -8.69
C GLU A 411 -13.37 14.71 -7.85
N LYS A 412 -14.32 15.04 -6.98
CA LYS A 412 -15.01 14.09 -6.09
C LYS A 412 -16.29 13.52 -6.71
N MET A 413 -16.74 14.07 -7.85
CA MET A 413 -17.86 13.55 -8.61
C MET A 413 -17.56 12.13 -9.13
N THR A 414 -18.60 11.33 -9.37
CA THR A 414 -18.49 9.98 -9.97
C THR A 414 -19.01 9.99 -11.40
N ILE A 415 -18.73 8.93 -12.15
CA ILE A 415 -19.26 8.74 -13.51
C ILE A 415 -20.34 7.66 -13.43
N PRO A 416 -21.60 7.95 -13.83
CA PRO A 416 -22.75 7.07 -13.64
C PRO A 416 -22.71 5.82 -14.53
N GLY A 417 -23.54 4.84 -14.21
CA GLY A 417 -23.77 3.63 -15.01
C GLY A 417 -22.63 2.61 -14.94
N ILE A 418 -22.93 1.37 -15.29
CA ILE A 418 -21.93 0.31 -15.42
C ILE A 418 -21.11 0.55 -16.69
N LYS A 419 -19.77 0.53 -16.56
CA LYS A 419 -18.86 0.89 -17.67
C LYS A 419 -18.05 -0.30 -18.20
N ALA A 420 -17.85 -0.33 -19.52
CA ALA A 420 -16.81 -1.12 -20.17
C ALA A 420 -15.59 -0.21 -20.43
N ILE A 421 -14.38 -0.72 -20.17
CA ILE A 421 -13.15 0.06 -20.22
C ILE A 421 -12.23 -0.47 -21.32
N TYR A 422 -11.84 0.39 -22.24
CA TYR A 422 -11.01 0.06 -23.40
C TYR A 422 -9.70 0.83 -23.38
N ARG A 423 -8.57 0.13 -23.44
CA ARG A 423 -7.25 0.74 -23.65
C ARG A 423 -6.96 0.89 -25.13
N LEU A 424 -6.60 2.12 -25.52
CA LEU A 424 -6.34 2.51 -26.89
C LEU A 424 -4.84 2.66 -27.12
N TYR A 425 -4.35 2.03 -28.19
CA TYR A 425 -2.93 1.99 -28.55
C TYR A 425 -2.61 2.88 -29.75
N ASP A 426 -1.39 3.45 -29.74
CA ASP A 426 -0.84 4.24 -30.82
C ASP A 426 -0.15 3.36 -31.89
N ALA A 427 0.26 3.95 -33.02
CA ALA A 427 0.92 3.20 -34.10
C ALA A 427 2.32 2.65 -33.71
N ALA A 428 2.89 3.07 -32.57
CA ALA A 428 4.13 2.54 -32.03
C ALA A 428 3.91 1.40 -31.01
N GLY A 429 2.66 1.07 -30.68
CA GLY A 429 2.28 0.00 -29.77
C GLY A 429 2.23 0.42 -28.29
N HIS A 430 2.29 1.72 -27.97
CA HIS A 430 2.11 2.20 -26.61
C HIS A 430 0.64 2.53 -26.34
N PRO A 431 0.14 2.32 -25.11
CA PRO A 431 -1.17 2.83 -24.72
C PRO A 431 -1.09 4.36 -24.56
N PHE A 432 -2.08 5.08 -25.08
CA PHE A 432 -2.13 6.56 -25.02
C PHE A 432 -3.42 7.10 -24.39
N MET A 433 -4.46 6.27 -24.27
CA MET A 433 -5.74 6.65 -23.70
C MET A 433 -6.52 5.44 -23.18
N ASP A 434 -7.18 5.58 -22.03
CA ASP A 434 -8.23 4.66 -21.57
C ASP A 434 -9.60 5.30 -21.83
N LEU A 435 -10.45 4.62 -22.59
CA LEU A 435 -11.78 5.04 -23.00
C LEU A 435 -12.85 4.26 -22.23
N MET A 436 -13.71 4.99 -21.52
CA MET A 436 -14.87 4.45 -20.82
C MET A 436 -16.12 4.55 -21.70
N ALA A 437 -16.84 3.45 -21.85
CA ALA A 437 -18.16 3.38 -22.48
C ALA A 437 -19.16 2.80 -21.47
N LEU A 438 -20.46 2.95 -21.67
CA LEU A 438 -21.47 2.14 -20.98
C LEU A 438 -21.32 0.67 -21.38
N GLU A 439 -21.59 -0.26 -20.47
CA GLU A 439 -21.46 -1.70 -20.71
C GLU A 439 -22.30 -2.22 -21.89
N ASN A 440 -23.41 -1.53 -22.22
CA ASN A 440 -24.29 -1.87 -23.34
C ASN A 440 -23.93 -1.17 -24.67
N GLU A 441 -22.82 -0.45 -24.75
CA GLU A 441 -22.31 0.09 -26.01
C GLU A 441 -21.50 -0.97 -26.80
N PRO A 442 -21.56 -0.95 -28.13
CA PRO A 442 -20.71 -1.80 -28.95
C PRO A 442 -19.23 -1.46 -28.72
N SER A 443 -18.37 -2.48 -28.71
CA SER A 443 -16.93 -2.27 -28.53
C SER A 443 -16.35 -1.43 -29.68
N PRO A 444 -15.46 -0.46 -29.38
CA PRO A 444 -14.81 0.35 -30.41
C PRO A 444 -13.92 -0.52 -31.31
N SER A 445 -13.98 -0.30 -32.62
CA SER A 445 -13.21 -1.07 -33.59
C SER A 445 -11.85 -0.46 -33.88
N VAL A 446 -10.87 -1.33 -34.18
CA VAL A 446 -9.53 -0.92 -34.60
C VAL A 446 -9.58 -0.11 -35.90
N GLY A 447 -8.81 0.98 -35.98
CA GLY A 447 -8.75 1.85 -37.17
C GLY A 447 -10.01 2.69 -37.44
N GLN A 448 -11.08 2.53 -36.65
CA GLN A 448 -12.26 3.38 -36.69
C GLN A 448 -11.97 4.74 -36.06
N GLU A 449 -12.58 5.80 -36.60
CA GLU A 449 -12.59 7.11 -35.96
C GLU A 449 -13.63 7.14 -34.83
N LEU A 450 -13.18 7.41 -33.61
CA LEU A 450 -14.00 7.47 -32.40
C LEU A 450 -14.13 8.93 -31.95
N VAL A 451 -15.35 9.33 -31.61
CA VAL A 451 -15.66 10.62 -30.98
C VAL A 451 -15.63 10.43 -29.46
N VAL A 452 -14.75 11.15 -28.76
CA VAL A 452 -14.47 10.95 -27.34
C VAL A 452 -14.41 12.28 -26.57
N HIS A 453 -14.85 12.27 -25.32
CA HIS A 453 -14.77 13.41 -24.40
C HIS A 453 -13.69 13.17 -23.36
N ILE A 454 -12.61 13.95 -23.39
CA ILE A 454 -11.47 13.81 -22.48
C ILE A 454 -11.88 14.29 -21.08
N LEU A 455 -11.70 13.44 -20.07
CA LEU A 455 -12.08 13.70 -18.69
C LEU A 455 -11.30 14.89 -18.13
N GLY A 456 -12.00 15.81 -17.46
CA GLY A 456 -11.41 17.02 -16.88
C GLY A 456 -11.10 18.15 -17.87
N ARG A 457 -11.30 17.95 -19.18
CA ARG A 457 -11.27 19.05 -20.16
C ARG A 457 -12.69 19.52 -20.44
N ARG A 458 -12.96 20.81 -20.23
CA ARG A 458 -14.20 21.46 -20.67
C ARG A 458 -14.04 21.89 -22.13
N GLY A 459 -14.85 21.34 -23.03
CA GLY A 459 -14.76 21.64 -24.47
C GLY A 459 -15.46 20.60 -25.34
N GLU A 460 -15.24 20.74 -26.65
CA GLU A 460 -15.83 19.89 -27.69
C GLU A 460 -15.22 18.48 -27.73
N ALA A 461 -15.95 17.55 -28.34
CA ALA A 461 -15.49 16.18 -28.51
C ALA A 461 -14.25 16.09 -29.40
N THR A 462 -13.30 15.25 -29.02
CA THR A 462 -12.08 14.98 -29.78
C THR A 462 -12.26 13.74 -30.65
N LYS A 463 -11.64 13.72 -31.83
CA LYS A 463 -11.59 12.54 -32.70
C LYS A 463 -10.27 11.80 -32.51
N VAL A 464 -10.34 10.50 -32.26
CA VAL A 464 -9.16 9.61 -32.12
C VAL A 464 -9.31 8.38 -33.02
N ARG A 465 -8.18 7.77 -33.42
CA ARG A 465 -8.17 6.54 -34.23
C ARG A 465 -7.12 5.57 -33.66
N PRO A 466 -7.53 4.53 -32.92
CA PRO A 466 -6.60 3.59 -32.30
C PRO A 466 -6.01 2.60 -33.32
N SER A 467 -4.75 2.22 -33.12
CA SER A 467 -4.07 1.14 -33.86
C SER A 467 -4.44 -0.26 -33.34
N ALA A 468 -4.77 -0.35 -32.05
CA ALA A 468 -5.30 -1.52 -31.38
C ALA A 468 -6.21 -1.09 -30.20
N VAL A 469 -7.11 -1.98 -29.81
CA VAL A 469 -8.10 -1.78 -28.75
C VAL A 469 -8.08 -3.02 -27.85
N GLU A 470 -7.92 -2.83 -26.55
CA GLU A 470 -7.98 -3.89 -25.53
C GLU A 470 -9.13 -3.62 -24.56
N LEU A 471 -10.01 -4.61 -24.34
CA LEU A 471 -10.97 -4.57 -23.23
C LEU A 471 -10.23 -4.91 -21.92
N LEU A 472 -10.11 -3.94 -21.01
CA LEU A 472 -9.27 -4.10 -19.81
C LEU A 472 -9.88 -5.02 -18.75
N HIS A 473 -11.20 -5.09 -18.66
CA HIS A 473 -11.88 -5.88 -17.63
C HIS A 473 -12.13 -7.32 -18.06
N ARG A 474 -11.77 -8.26 -17.18
CA ARG A 474 -12.14 -9.68 -17.26
C ARG A 474 -13.10 -10.05 -16.14
N MET A 475 -13.85 -11.14 -16.35
CA MET A 475 -14.79 -11.69 -15.37
C MET A 475 -14.08 -12.75 -14.51
N TYR A 476 -13.97 -12.53 -13.21
CA TYR A 476 -13.29 -13.44 -12.29
C TYR A 476 -14.25 -14.20 -11.39
N LEU A 477 -15.34 -13.55 -10.99
CA LEU A 477 -16.44 -14.15 -10.24
C LEU A 477 -17.73 -13.90 -11.01
N ARG A 478 -18.56 -14.93 -11.15
CA ARG A 478 -19.91 -14.83 -11.68
C ARG A 478 -20.84 -15.63 -10.79
N ASP A 479 -21.87 -14.96 -10.26
CA ASP A 479 -22.89 -15.60 -9.41
C ASP A 479 -22.23 -16.46 -8.30
N GLY A 480 -21.26 -15.86 -7.60
CA GLY A 480 -20.47 -16.49 -6.54
C GLY A 480 -19.45 -17.55 -6.97
N GLN A 481 -19.43 -17.95 -8.24
CA GLN A 481 -18.55 -18.99 -8.78
C GLN A 481 -17.33 -18.38 -9.48
N VAL A 482 -16.18 -19.03 -9.35
CA VAL A 482 -14.93 -18.63 -10.03
C VAL A 482 -15.09 -18.88 -11.53
N TYR A 483 -14.90 -17.83 -12.33
CA TYR A 483 -15.04 -17.87 -13.79
C TYR A 483 -13.70 -18.02 -14.51
N GLU A 484 -12.65 -17.38 -14.02
CA GLU A 484 -11.28 -17.44 -14.55
C GLU A 484 -10.32 -17.89 -13.42
N GLU A 485 -9.44 -18.87 -13.69
CA GLU A 485 -8.41 -19.27 -12.72
C GLU A 485 -7.45 -18.11 -12.47
N LEU A 486 -7.06 -17.89 -11.21
CA LEU A 486 -6.13 -16.82 -10.88
C LEU A 486 -4.68 -17.18 -11.30
N PRO A 487 -3.96 -16.26 -11.97
CA PRO A 487 -2.57 -16.48 -12.33
C PRO A 487 -1.68 -16.66 -11.09
N SER A 488 -0.59 -17.41 -11.25
CA SER A 488 0.43 -17.53 -10.21
C SER A 488 1.13 -16.20 -9.95
N LEU A 489 1.78 -16.07 -8.79
CA LEU A 489 2.49 -14.83 -8.43
C LEU A 489 3.59 -14.47 -9.45
N GLN A 490 4.22 -15.46 -10.07
CA GLN A 490 5.22 -15.24 -11.11
C GLN A 490 4.61 -14.74 -12.42
N GLU A 491 3.44 -15.25 -12.81
CA GLU A 491 2.70 -14.75 -13.99
C GLU A 491 2.21 -13.31 -13.76
N VAL A 492 1.71 -12.99 -12.55
CA VAL A 492 1.36 -11.61 -12.14
C VAL A 492 2.57 -10.68 -12.17
N ARG A 493 3.73 -11.11 -11.65
CA ARG A 493 4.98 -10.32 -11.72
C ARG A 493 5.41 -10.09 -13.17
N SER A 494 5.38 -11.13 -14.02
CA SER A 494 5.72 -11.01 -15.43
C SER A 494 4.75 -10.07 -16.17
N HIS A 495 3.44 -10.15 -15.90
CA HIS A 495 2.42 -9.25 -16.46
C HIS A 495 2.63 -7.80 -16.01
N ALA A 496 3.03 -7.57 -14.76
CA ALA A 496 3.36 -6.24 -14.26
C ALA A 496 4.57 -5.63 -14.97
N GLN A 497 5.66 -6.40 -15.12
CA GLN A 497 6.84 -5.92 -15.85
C GLN A 497 6.52 -5.70 -17.34
N ALA A 498 5.69 -6.55 -17.98
CA ALA A 498 5.25 -6.35 -19.35
C ALA A 498 4.39 -5.07 -19.50
N SER A 499 3.41 -4.87 -18.61
CA SER A 499 2.53 -3.69 -18.60
C SER A 499 3.31 -2.39 -18.40
N LEU A 500 4.28 -2.37 -17.47
CA LEU A 500 5.20 -1.24 -17.27
C LEU A 500 6.08 -0.99 -18.50
N ASN A 501 6.53 -2.06 -19.18
CA ASN A 501 7.36 -1.96 -20.37
C ASN A 501 6.62 -1.52 -21.64
N LEU A 502 5.30 -1.71 -21.70
CA LEU A 502 4.44 -1.18 -22.77
C LEU A 502 4.14 0.32 -22.59
N LEU A 503 4.25 0.88 -21.38
CA LEU A 503 3.95 2.28 -21.13
C LEU A 503 4.97 3.20 -21.80
N SER A 504 4.52 4.21 -22.54
CA SER A 504 5.41 5.14 -23.24
C SER A 504 6.36 5.86 -22.24
N PRO A 505 7.59 6.24 -22.66
CA PRO A 505 8.56 6.87 -21.75
C PRO A 505 8.04 8.13 -21.04
N VAL A 506 7.14 8.90 -21.67
CA VAL A 506 6.59 10.15 -21.11
C VAL A 506 5.62 9.92 -19.94
N HIS A 507 4.95 8.75 -19.89
CA HIS A 507 4.09 8.37 -18.76
C HIS A 507 4.84 7.53 -17.71
N ARG A 508 5.99 6.94 -18.08
CA ARG A 508 6.84 6.13 -17.19
C ARG A 508 7.75 6.98 -16.29
N GLN A 509 7.90 8.27 -16.57
CA GLN A 509 8.69 9.20 -15.76
C GLN A 509 8.16 9.27 -14.32
N LEU A 510 9.07 9.35 -13.35
CA LEU A 510 8.75 9.34 -11.92
C LEU A 510 8.59 10.73 -11.30
N ARG A 511 9.04 11.76 -12.04
CA ARG A 511 8.95 13.19 -11.72
C ARG A 511 8.33 13.88 -12.93
N ASP A 512 7.33 14.73 -12.70
CA ASP A 512 6.60 15.52 -13.69
C ASP A 512 6.23 14.80 -15.03
N PRO A 513 5.71 13.56 -14.99
CA PRO A 513 5.32 12.83 -16.20
C PRO A 513 4.18 13.52 -16.95
N GLN A 514 4.07 13.24 -18.25
CA GLN A 514 2.89 13.67 -19.00
C GLN A 514 1.65 12.93 -18.48
N PRO A 515 0.52 13.63 -18.21
CA PRO A 515 -0.71 12.98 -17.80
C PRO A 515 -1.22 11.99 -18.85
N TYR A 516 -1.55 10.78 -18.42
CA TYR A 516 -2.23 9.81 -19.28
C TYR A 516 -3.69 10.26 -19.54
N LEU A 517 -4.19 10.05 -20.75
CA LEU A 517 -5.53 10.51 -21.10
C LEU A 517 -6.59 9.49 -20.70
N VAL A 518 -7.63 9.95 -20.00
CA VAL A 518 -8.84 9.19 -19.73
C VAL A 518 -9.99 9.88 -20.42
N ALA A 519 -10.83 9.14 -21.13
CA ALA A 519 -11.93 9.69 -21.92
C ALA A 519 -13.23 8.88 -21.75
N MET A 520 -14.34 9.46 -22.23
CA MET A 520 -15.66 8.84 -22.27
C MET A 520 -16.20 8.83 -23.70
N THR A 521 -17.04 7.84 -24.04
CA THR A 521 -17.87 7.89 -25.25
C THR A 521 -18.88 9.05 -25.16
N GLU A 522 -19.36 9.51 -26.32
CA GLU A 522 -20.41 10.52 -26.40
C GLU A 522 -21.67 10.12 -25.60
N LYS A 523 -22.11 8.86 -25.69
CA LYS A 523 -23.28 8.36 -24.96
C LYS A 523 -23.09 8.42 -23.43
N LEU A 524 -21.92 8.02 -22.92
CA LEU A 524 -21.60 8.12 -21.49
C LEU A 524 -21.46 9.58 -21.03
N HIS A 525 -20.91 10.45 -21.88
CA HIS A 525 -20.82 11.89 -21.60
C HIS A 525 -22.21 12.55 -21.52
N LEU A 526 -23.12 12.22 -22.44
CA LEU A 526 -24.49 12.71 -22.43
C LEU A 526 -25.27 12.25 -21.19
N LEU A 527 -25.13 10.98 -20.77
CA LEU A 527 -25.74 10.49 -19.52
C LEU A 527 -25.22 11.24 -18.28
N LEU A 528 -23.91 11.52 -18.23
CA LEU A 528 -23.33 12.32 -17.15
C LEU A 528 -23.89 13.74 -17.13
N ALA A 529 -23.99 14.40 -18.29
CA ALA A 529 -24.56 15.75 -18.41
C ALA A 529 -26.04 15.78 -18.01
N GLU A 530 -26.85 14.82 -18.45
CA GLU A 530 -28.27 14.69 -18.10
C GLU A 530 -28.47 14.61 -16.57
N LEU A 531 -27.74 13.72 -15.90
CA LEU A 531 -27.84 13.54 -14.45
C LEU A 531 -27.27 14.73 -13.66
N GLN A 532 -26.26 15.43 -14.19
CA GLN A 532 -25.78 16.69 -13.63
C GLN A 532 -26.86 17.78 -13.72
N HIS A 533 -27.52 17.96 -14.87
CA HIS A 533 -28.59 18.93 -15.05
C HIS A 533 -29.82 18.63 -14.18
N ALA A 534 -30.24 17.36 -14.10
CA ALA A 534 -31.32 16.94 -13.19
C ALA A 534 -30.99 17.28 -11.72
N SER A 535 -29.75 17.02 -11.29
CA SER A 535 -29.29 17.34 -9.92
C SER A 535 -29.23 18.85 -9.65
N GLN A 536 -28.85 19.67 -10.64
CA GLN A 536 -28.79 21.12 -10.52
C GLN A 536 -30.18 21.77 -10.48
N ASN A 537 -31.12 21.28 -11.31
CA ASN A 537 -32.51 21.74 -11.30
C ASN A 537 -33.21 21.43 -9.97
N CYS A 538 -32.83 20.34 -9.28
CA CYS A 538 -33.31 20.08 -7.93
C CYS A 538 -32.77 21.08 -6.88
N LYS A 539 -31.54 21.61 -7.07
CA LYS A 539 -30.99 22.65 -6.19
C LYS A 539 -31.71 24.00 -6.37
N SER A 540 -32.05 24.40 -7.60
CA SER A 540 -32.77 25.66 -7.85
C SER A 540 -34.20 25.66 -7.30
N CYS A 541 -34.87 24.50 -7.24
CA CYS A 541 -36.16 24.37 -6.55
C CYS A 541 -36.06 24.55 -5.02
N LEU A 542 -34.91 24.27 -4.40
CA LEU A 542 -34.69 24.43 -2.96
C LEU A 542 -34.31 25.86 -2.56
N THR A 543 -33.57 26.59 -3.40
CA THR A 543 -33.27 28.02 -3.16
C THR A 543 -34.43 28.97 -3.49
N ALA A 544 -35.46 28.51 -4.22
CA ALA A 544 -36.58 29.35 -4.67
C ALA A 544 -37.74 29.54 -3.67
N LYS A 545 -37.66 29.04 -2.42
CA LYS A 545 -38.79 29.12 -1.45
C LYS A 545 -38.47 29.57 -0.02
N LEU A 546 -37.25 30.01 0.25
CA LEU A 546 -36.90 30.71 1.48
C LEU A 546 -36.09 31.95 1.16
N TRP A 547 -36.79 33.06 0.85
CA TRP A 547 -36.55 34.38 1.44
C TRP A 547 -37.63 35.40 1.02
N THR A 548 -37.87 36.37 1.90
CA THR A 548 -38.68 37.60 1.75
C THR A 548 -40.11 37.49 1.22
N LYS A 549 -41.08 37.58 2.13
CA LYS A 549 -42.10 38.65 2.04
C LYS A 549 -42.51 39.13 3.43
N GLU A 550 -42.16 40.38 3.73
CA GLU A 550 -42.60 41.10 4.92
C GLU A 550 -44.10 41.46 4.83
N TRP A 551 -44.64 41.90 5.96
CA TRP A 551 -46.06 42.21 6.14
C TRP A 551 -46.55 43.35 5.24
N GLY A 552 -47.57 43.08 4.43
CA GLY A 552 -48.32 44.10 3.69
C GLY A 552 -49.74 43.61 3.39
N ARG A 553 -50.76 44.37 3.80
CA ARG A 553 -52.17 44.04 3.57
C ARG A 553 -52.50 44.05 2.07
N GLN A 554 -52.98 42.93 1.52
CA GLN A 554 -54.09 42.90 0.54
C GLN A 554 -54.55 41.46 0.31
N SER A 555 -55.87 41.25 0.30
CA SER A 555 -56.55 40.00 -0.02
C SER A 555 -56.63 39.81 -1.54
N TRP A 556 -56.34 38.62 -2.08
CA TRP A 556 -56.89 38.10 -3.34
C TRP A 556 -56.91 36.56 -3.37
N GLU A 557 -57.67 36.01 -4.32
CA GLU A 557 -58.18 34.63 -4.35
C GLU A 557 -57.16 33.57 -4.75
N VAL A 558 -57.44 32.31 -4.39
CA VAL A 558 -56.64 31.13 -4.78
C VAL A 558 -57.22 30.51 -6.06
N THR A 559 -56.60 30.79 -7.20
CA THR A 559 -56.76 29.95 -8.40
C THR A 559 -55.87 28.72 -8.29
N ARG A 560 -56.46 27.53 -8.50
CA ARG A 560 -55.72 26.26 -8.55
C ARG A 560 -55.43 25.89 -10.01
N GLU A 561 -54.16 25.79 -10.37
CA GLU A 561 -53.70 24.98 -11.50
C GLU A 561 -52.76 23.88 -10.99
N PRO A 562 -52.98 22.59 -11.33
CA PRO A 562 -52.13 21.50 -10.89
C PRO A 562 -50.94 21.26 -11.83
N CYS A 563 -49.74 21.15 -11.27
CA CYS A 563 -48.57 20.63 -11.97
C CYS A 563 -48.56 19.09 -11.91
N PRO A 564 -48.49 18.35 -13.04
CA PRO A 564 -48.64 16.89 -13.05
C PRO A 564 -47.30 16.16 -12.88
N ALA A 565 -46.82 16.04 -11.64
CA ALA A 565 -45.81 15.05 -11.25
C ALA A 565 -45.93 14.72 -9.74
N MET A 566 -45.67 13.45 -9.37
CA MET A 566 -45.84 12.86 -8.03
C MET A 566 -47.30 12.63 -7.59
N SER A 567 -47.82 11.45 -7.90
CA SER A 567 -48.87 10.81 -7.10
C SER A 567 -48.23 9.86 -6.05
N THR A 568 -48.96 9.65 -4.96
CA THR A 568 -48.67 8.69 -3.84
C THR A 568 -47.51 9.01 -2.87
N ALA A 569 -47.83 9.75 -1.82
CA ALA A 569 -47.35 9.49 -0.46
C ALA A 569 -48.44 9.90 0.55
N LEU A 570 -48.69 9.09 1.58
CA LEU A 570 -49.77 9.31 2.55
C LEU A 570 -49.39 10.31 3.67
N LEU A 571 -50.41 10.92 4.25
CA LEU A 571 -50.34 11.75 5.47
C LEU A 571 -49.79 10.97 6.68
N TRP A 572 -48.80 11.53 7.36
CA TRP A 572 -48.51 11.25 8.77
C TRP A 572 -48.11 12.55 9.47
N GLU A 573 -48.77 12.89 10.58
CA GLU A 573 -48.46 14.09 11.37
C GLU A 573 -47.17 13.89 12.18
N GLN A 574 -46.26 14.87 12.15
CA GLN A 574 -45.16 14.96 13.12
C GLN A 574 -45.43 16.08 14.12
N ARG A 575 -45.66 15.71 15.40
CA ARG A 575 -45.51 16.64 16.52
C ARG A 575 -44.07 16.62 17.01
N VAL A 576 -43.35 17.73 16.79
CA VAL A 576 -42.04 17.96 17.40
C VAL A 576 -42.25 18.64 18.75
N PHE A 577 -41.81 18.01 19.84
CA PHE A 577 -41.71 18.65 21.15
C PHE A 577 -40.28 19.14 21.37
N PHE A 578 -40.11 20.46 21.48
CA PHE A 578 -38.96 21.06 22.14
C PHE A 578 -39.21 21.10 23.64
N LEU A 579 -38.17 20.83 24.45
CA LEU A 579 -38.16 21.14 25.88
C LEU A 579 -36.88 21.90 26.21
N ALA A 580 -37.06 23.11 26.74
CA ALA A 580 -36.02 23.91 27.36
C ALA A 580 -36.55 24.46 28.69
N ASP A 581 -35.99 23.89 29.77
CA ASP A 581 -35.59 24.52 31.03
C ASP A 581 -36.49 25.56 31.76
N LEU A 582 -36.90 25.23 32.99
CA LEU A 582 -37.12 26.13 34.14
C LEU A 582 -36.97 25.31 35.44
N GLY A 583 -36.32 25.85 36.48
CA GLY A 583 -35.88 25.06 37.65
C GLY A 583 -36.14 25.65 39.06
N GLY A 584 -35.66 24.95 40.09
CA GLY A 584 -35.68 25.33 41.52
C GLY A 584 -36.98 24.98 42.28
N PRO A 585 -36.99 24.89 43.63
CA PRO A 585 -35.96 25.29 44.61
C PRO A 585 -35.49 24.14 45.57
N ALA A 586 -35.00 24.46 46.77
CA ALA A 586 -33.99 23.67 47.51
C ALA A 586 -34.38 23.03 48.87
N SER A 587 -33.55 22.04 49.29
CA SER A 587 -33.23 21.61 50.68
C SER A 587 -34.30 20.85 51.52
N PRO A 588 -33.93 20.12 52.61
CA PRO A 588 -32.59 19.86 53.19
C PRO A 588 -32.21 18.36 53.42
N VAL A 589 -31.00 18.15 53.95
CA VAL A 589 -30.36 16.87 54.35
C VAL A 589 -30.87 16.39 55.73
N PRO A 590 -30.75 15.08 56.05
CA PRO A 590 -30.14 14.73 57.34
C PRO A 590 -29.03 13.65 57.26
N SER A 591 -28.09 13.75 58.19
CA SER A 591 -26.85 12.98 58.34
C SER A 591 -27.03 11.64 59.08
N VAL A 592 -26.15 10.67 58.80
CA VAL A 592 -25.75 9.63 59.77
C VAL A 592 -24.23 9.41 59.73
N MET A 593 -23.54 9.67 60.86
CA MET A 593 -22.17 9.22 61.16
C MET A 593 -22.20 7.69 61.33
N THR A 594 -21.17 6.88 61.09
CA THR A 594 -19.86 6.72 61.76
C THR A 594 -19.27 5.45 61.09
N GLY A 595 -17.98 5.16 60.92
CA GLY A 595 -16.75 5.72 61.45
C GLY A 595 -15.89 4.58 62.01
N LEU A 596 -14.75 4.28 61.38
CA LEU A 596 -13.62 3.59 62.00
C LEU A 596 -12.33 3.87 61.21
N MET A 597 -11.29 4.28 61.94
CA MET A 597 -10.01 4.77 61.44
C MET A 597 -8.88 3.74 61.70
N SER A 598 -7.67 4.08 61.21
CA SER A 598 -6.35 3.45 61.47
C SER A 598 -6.04 2.16 60.69
N SER A 599 -4.84 1.97 60.12
CA SER A 599 -3.69 2.91 59.96
C SER A 599 -2.62 2.41 58.95
N ILE A 600 -2.14 3.32 58.10
CA ILE A 600 -0.70 3.65 57.85
C ILE A 600 0.26 2.44 57.68
N THR A 601 0.76 2.08 56.49
CA THR A 601 1.89 2.65 55.68
C THR A 601 1.99 1.79 54.39
N SER A 602 2.66 2.10 53.26
CA SER A 602 3.67 3.09 52.89
C SER A 602 3.66 3.40 51.37
N THR A 603 4.02 4.64 51.03
CA THR A 603 4.59 5.15 49.76
C THR A 603 4.98 4.15 48.63
N GLN A 604 4.45 4.35 47.41
CA GLN A 604 5.14 5.12 46.35
C GLN A 604 4.21 5.43 45.16
N GLN A 605 4.53 6.47 44.38
CA GLN A 605 3.62 7.11 43.41
C GLN A 605 3.80 6.59 41.97
N GLN A 606 2.68 6.46 41.26
CA GLN A 606 2.62 6.58 39.78
C GLN A 606 1.91 7.90 39.42
N PRO A 607 2.37 8.66 38.42
CA PRO A 607 1.60 9.76 37.85
C PRO A 607 0.76 9.31 36.65
N MET A 608 -0.53 9.61 36.70
CA MET A 608 -1.46 9.52 35.56
C MET A 608 -1.39 10.76 34.67
N SER A 609 -1.94 10.63 33.46
CA SER A 609 -2.24 11.69 32.49
C SER A 609 -3.00 12.89 33.11
N PRO A 610 -2.93 14.06 32.45
CA PRO A 610 -4.19 14.72 32.10
C PRO A 610 -4.33 15.03 30.61
N TYR A 611 -5.53 14.74 30.07
CA TYR A 611 -6.04 15.40 28.87
C TYR A 611 -6.34 16.87 29.18
N CYS A 612 -6.07 17.76 28.22
CA CYS A 612 -6.73 19.06 28.15
C CYS A 612 -7.02 19.37 26.68
N GLY A 613 -8.29 19.46 26.32
CA GLY A 613 -8.71 19.77 24.95
C GLY A 613 -8.91 21.27 24.77
N ILE A 614 -8.39 21.82 23.67
CA ILE A 614 -8.73 23.17 23.22
C ILE A 614 -9.18 23.10 21.76
N LEU A 615 -10.32 23.74 21.52
CA LEU A 615 -10.98 23.90 20.23
C LEU A 615 -10.16 24.85 19.33
N HIS A 616 -9.96 24.52 18.05
CA HIS A 616 -9.47 25.49 17.07
C HIS A 616 -10.27 25.47 15.77
N LEU A 617 -10.95 26.59 15.51
CA LEU A 617 -11.58 26.92 14.25
C LEU A 617 -10.55 27.41 13.23
N ILE A 618 -10.81 27.12 11.96
CA ILE A 618 -10.02 27.55 10.80
C ILE A 618 -10.46 28.95 10.37
N LEU A 619 -9.55 29.93 10.39
CA LEU A 619 -9.51 31.06 9.45
C LEU A 619 -8.06 31.54 9.28
N ALA A 620 -7.63 31.71 8.04
CA ALA A 620 -6.42 32.46 7.66
C ALA A 620 -6.86 33.81 7.04
N PRO A 621 -6.06 34.88 7.09
CA PRO A 621 -5.04 35.03 6.03
C PRO A 621 -3.75 35.83 6.36
N LYS A 622 -2.64 35.35 5.77
CA LYS A 622 -1.45 36.12 5.29
C LYS A 622 -0.57 36.91 6.31
N PRO A 623 0.69 37.25 5.94
CA PRO A 623 1.78 37.34 6.89
C PRO A 623 2.11 38.78 7.35
N LEU A 624 2.75 38.86 8.51
CA LEU A 624 3.47 40.04 8.98
C LEU A 624 4.86 39.61 9.47
N GLU A 625 5.89 40.22 8.91
CA GLU A 625 7.26 40.15 9.43
C GLU A 625 7.34 40.93 10.75
N CYS A 626 8.03 40.38 11.75
CA CYS A 626 8.48 41.14 12.91
C CYS A 626 9.74 40.50 13.51
N HIS A 627 10.89 41.11 13.23
CA HIS A 627 12.13 40.87 13.97
C HIS A 627 12.00 41.41 15.41
N TRP A 628 12.43 40.63 16.40
CA TRP A 628 12.99 41.15 17.65
C TRP A 628 14.12 40.24 18.15
N GLU A 629 15.26 40.86 18.51
CA GLU A 629 16.52 40.22 18.92
C GLU A 629 16.70 40.18 20.46
N TYR A 630 17.90 39.75 20.91
CA TYR A 630 18.58 39.99 22.21
C TYR A 630 18.44 38.90 23.32
N PRO A 631 19.49 38.67 24.17
CA PRO A 631 20.94 38.60 23.87
C PRO A 631 21.81 37.58 24.68
N TRP A 632 23.14 37.61 24.42
CA TRP A 632 24.31 36.93 25.06
C TRP A 632 24.66 35.52 24.53
N ALA A 633 25.73 35.28 23.75
CA ALA A 633 27.19 35.54 23.91
C ALA A 633 27.88 34.55 24.89
N SER A 634 29.02 33.90 24.61
CA SER A 634 29.99 33.88 23.49
C SER A 634 30.76 32.53 23.47
N SER A 635 31.82 32.18 22.70
CA SER A 635 32.78 32.89 21.82
C SER A 635 33.49 31.89 20.83
N ASN A 636 34.55 32.37 20.13
CA ASN A 636 35.58 31.66 19.32
C ASN A 636 35.15 31.00 17.99
N LYS A 637 35.43 31.53 16.77
CA LYS A 637 36.71 31.93 16.09
C LYS A 637 37.63 30.73 15.74
N TRP A 638 38.16 30.53 14.52
CA TRP A 638 38.29 31.33 13.28
C TRP A 638 38.52 30.44 12.03
N LYS A 639 38.20 30.96 10.81
CA LYS A 639 38.92 30.84 9.50
C LYS A 639 39.15 29.44 8.86
N PHE A 640 39.14 29.29 7.53
CA PHE A 640 38.96 30.25 6.41
C PHE A 640 38.22 29.54 5.26
#